data_AF-A0A117RUX6-F1
#
_entry.id   AF-A0A117RUX6-F1
#
_cell.length_a   1.000
_cell.length_b   1.000
_cell.length_c   1.000
_cell.angle_alpha   90.00
_cell.angle_beta   90.00
_cell.angle_gamma   90.00
#
_symmetry.space_group_name_H-M   'P 1'
#
loop_
_entity.id
_entity.type
_entity.pdbx_description
1 polymer ?
#
loop_
_entity_poly.entity_id
_entity_poly.type
_entity_poly.pdbx_seq_one_letter_code
_entity_poly.pdbx_strand_id
1 'polypeptide(L)'
;MTSSPLNRRTFVLLGATVAAAAGARTSVAAAATSPTGLAGAPTPVRIVDDKATPATRALFAYLKRQQGSGILFGHQHDLTYGFTFTTPDGKASDTRAAVGDYPAVFGWDTLILDGDERPGVEGGTGAENIAALSRCIRQGDARGGINTLSAHMPNFVTGENFSDTTGRVVSQILPGGAKHADFTAFLDRIAKAVKGARRPDGTAIPVVFRPFHENNGAWFWWGAGHATPAEFIELFRYTVEYLRDTRGVHNLLYAYSPNSSFGGDPTGYLKTYPGDRFVDILGYDSYDENAGPTPWLDGVVKDLAMVVRLANERGKAPAFTEFGDNGTEVRNPQWFTQLSQAVQADPLARQMTYMLTWANFGGTKHAYVPYPGHVLLPDFVAYHQDPYTLFAADLRGVFSARTTAVRNAPFMHLVTPTDRQRVAASKTTVRVRVTPARASRVTYCVNGGRARRLRLDADGFYSGDWSIDPATRNNRSVTLTVSARVDGTTLTDSAVILLGEVAPLPAGWVDDFEGYAGDDTALSQAYTHVNSHTLTLSADHKSSGSYGLAYAYDFTGAEYTGTGKPVDADWSAFTSLALWMQGDGSANGGALQIVAGGVDFWYQVPLSDTSGQEIRAPFSEFTPAPWDTAHAGAVLDAARLAKVTAFNLYLVHGSDAATKGIVYVDDIRAE
;
A
#
# COMPACT_ATOMS: atom_id res chain seq x y z
N MET A 1 -2.08 -6.05 62.50
CA MET A 1 -2.30 -6.25 63.95
C MET A 1 -3.73 -6.75 64.07
N THR A 2 -4.11 -7.95 64.51
CA THR A 2 -3.63 -8.90 65.54
C THR A 2 -4.13 -10.30 65.13
N SER A 3 -3.23 -11.28 64.94
CA SER A 3 -2.92 -12.41 65.84
C SER A 3 -3.69 -13.71 65.56
N SER A 4 -2.89 -14.71 65.16
CA SER A 4 -3.13 -16.16 65.07
C SER A 4 -3.51 -16.81 66.42
N PRO A 5 -3.89 -18.11 66.48
CA PRO A 5 -2.88 -19.11 66.90
C PRO A 5 -2.99 -20.55 66.32
N LEU A 6 -1.80 -21.16 66.12
CA LEU A 6 -1.28 -22.50 66.52
C LEU A 6 -2.08 -23.81 66.25
N ASN A 7 -1.52 -25.03 66.24
CA ASN A 7 -0.33 -25.70 65.65
C ASN A 7 -0.41 -27.20 66.05
N ARG A 8 0.20 -28.10 65.24
CA ARG A 8 0.80 -29.44 65.56
C ARG A 8 -0.05 -30.72 65.75
N ARG A 9 0.39 -31.81 65.07
CA ARG A 9 1.09 -33.03 65.60
C ARG A 9 1.53 -33.93 64.43
N THR A 10 2.82 -34.18 64.13
CA THR A 10 3.89 -34.99 64.76
C THR A 10 3.99 -36.44 64.22
N PHE A 11 5.18 -36.74 63.68
CA PHE A 11 5.78 -38.01 63.21
C PHE A 11 5.85 -39.14 64.25
N VAL A 12 6.09 -40.40 63.81
CA VAL A 12 7.25 -41.25 64.22
C VAL A 12 7.32 -42.55 63.38
N LEU A 13 8.57 -42.90 63.01
CA LEU A 13 9.10 -44.10 62.34
C LEU A 13 9.10 -45.38 63.21
N LEU A 14 9.06 -46.53 62.54
CA LEU A 14 9.81 -47.77 62.87
C LEU A 14 10.21 -48.39 61.52
N GLY A 15 11.36 -49.00 61.26
CA GLY A 15 12.55 -49.36 62.04
C GLY A 15 13.37 -50.29 61.12
N ALA A 16 14.67 -50.04 60.99
CA ALA A 16 15.57 -50.78 60.09
C ALA A 16 16.24 -51.97 60.79
N THR A 17 16.50 -53.05 60.04
CA THR A 17 17.62 -53.97 60.30
C THR A 17 18.25 -54.38 58.96
N VAL A 18 19.59 -54.34 58.92
CA VAL A 18 20.46 -54.61 57.77
C VAL A 18 21.43 -55.73 58.13
N ALA A 19 21.61 -56.69 57.22
CA ALA A 19 22.77 -57.57 57.06
C ALA A 19 22.63 -58.26 55.69
N ALA A 20 23.62 -58.55 54.86
CA ALA A 20 25.04 -58.22 54.76
C ALA A 20 25.42 -58.37 53.26
N ALA A 21 26.55 -57.78 52.87
CA ALA A 21 26.99 -57.56 51.49
C ALA A 21 27.44 -58.82 50.72
N ALA A 22 27.27 -58.80 49.38
CA ALA A 22 28.34 -59.01 48.39
C ALA A 22 27.79 -58.91 46.94
N GLY A 23 28.50 -58.18 46.08
CA GLY A 23 28.37 -58.31 44.61
C GLY A 23 28.07 -57.00 43.88
N ALA A 24 29.06 -56.52 43.12
CA ALA A 24 29.08 -55.25 42.39
C ALA A 24 27.84 -54.96 41.52
N ARG A 25 27.38 -53.71 41.53
CA ARG A 25 26.42 -53.17 40.55
C ARG A 25 26.92 -51.85 39.99
N THR A 26 27.28 -51.87 38.71
CA THR A 26 27.27 -50.70 37.82
C THR A 26 25.82 -50.23 37.68
N SER A 27 25.52 -49.02 38.15
CA SER A 27 24.20 -48.40 38.02
C SER A 27 23.97 -47.97 36.56
N VAL A 28 23.18 -48.75 35.83
CA VAL A 28 22.47 -48.29 34.64
C VAL A 28 21.34 -47.39 35.13
N ALA A 29 21.43 -46.10 34.82
CA ALA A 29 20.36 -45.14 35.08
C ALA A 29 19.09 -45.60 34.34
N ALA A 30 18.01 -45.81 35.09
CA ALA A 30 16.70 -46.05 34.54
C ALA A 30 16.27 -44.81 33.74
N ALA A 31 16.05 -45.01 32.45
CA ALA A 31 15.44 -44.01 31.58
C ALA A 31 14.03 -43.70 32.11
N ALA A 32 13.86 -42.51 32.67
CA ALA A 32 12.55 -41.93 32.84
C ALA A 32 12.03 -41.59 31.44
N THR A 33 11.14 -42.44 30.93
CA THR A 33 10.33 -42.13 29.75
C THR A 33 9.45 -40.93 30.09
N SER A 34 9.85 -39.75 29.61
CA SER A 34 8.96 -38.59 29.54
C SER A 34 7.69 -38.98 28.79
N PRO A 35 6.50 -38.62 29.27
CA PRO A 35 5.29 -38.83 28.50
C PRO A 35 5.40 -37.97 27.24
N THR A 36 5.49 -38.63 26.08
CA THR A 36 5.28 -38.03 24.77
C THR A 36 3.87 -37.45 24.75
N GLY A 37 3.74 -36.18 25.15
CA GLY A 37 2.52 -35.41 24.94
C GLY A 37 2.21 -35.40 23.45
N LEU A 38 1.02 -35.84 23.10
CA LEU A 38 0.45 -35.76 21.75
C LEU A 38 0.55 -34.30 21.27
N ALA A 39 1.56 -34.00 20.45
CA ALA A 39 1.71 -32.68 19.87
C ALA A 39 0.50 -32.39 18.99
N GLY A 40 -0.31 -31.38 19.36
CA GLY A 40 -1.58 -31.04 18.72
C GLY A 40 -1.50 -30.94 17.19
N ALA A 41 -2.65 -31.13 16.54
CA ALA A 41 -2.76 -31.07 15.08
C ALA A 41 -2.22 -29.72 14.55
N PRO A 42 -1.49 -29.71 13.42
CA PRO A 42 -1.01 -28.47 12.81
C PRO A 42 -2.17 -27.50 12.52
N THR A 43 -1.95 -26.21 12.78
CA THR A 43 -2.94 -25.16 12.50
C THR A 43 -3.06 -24.93 10.98
N PRO A 44 -4.26 -25.09 10.38
CA PRO A 44 -4.46 -24.74 8.98
C PRO A 44 -4.34 -23.22 8.77
N VAL A 45 -3.62 -22.81 7.72
CA VAL A 45 -3.47 -21.40 7.34
C VAL A 45 -3.91 -21.18 5.90
N ARG A 46 -4.72 -20.13 5.69
CA ARG A 46 -5.15 -19.66 4.36
C ARG A 46 -4.32 -18.44 4.00
N ILE A 47 -3.38 -18.63 3.08
CA ILE A 47 -2.43 -17.60 2.64
C ILE A 47 -2.39 -17.57 1.11
N VAL A 48 -1.83 -16.48 0.56
CA VAL A 48 -1.72 -16.25 -0.89
C VAL A 48 -0.97 -17.38 -1.59
N ASP A 49 0.09 -17.88 -0.98
CA ASP A 49 0.87 -19.02 -1.48
C ASP A 49 0.62 -20.28 -0.65
N ASP A 50 -0.22 -21.18 -1.15
CA ASP A 50 -0.48 -22.47 -0.50
C ASP A 50 0.71 -23.45 -0.60
N LYS A 51 1.79 -23.07 -1.29
CA LYS A 51 3.09 -23.76 -1.29
C LYS A 51 4.14 -23.07 -0.42
N ALA A 52 3.76 -22.01 0.32
CA ALA A 52 4.71 -21.26 1.13
C ALA A 52 5.44 -22.17 2.12
N THR A 53 6.70 -21.86 2.43
CA THR A 53 7.52 -22.66 3.33
C THR A 53 6.89 -22.75 4.74
N PRO A 54 7.22 -23.79 5.53
CA PRO A 54 6.72 -23.90 6.91
C PRO A 54 6.99 -22.64 7.76
N ALA A 55 8.16 -22.02 7.62
CA ALA A 55 8.53 -20.80 8.34
C ALA A 55 7.65 -19.60 7.95
N THR A 56 7.31 -19.46 6.66
CA THR A 56 6.44 -18.39 6.16
C THR A 56 5.01 -18.55 6.64
N ARG A 57 4.50 -19.79 6.63
CA ARG A 57 3.19 -20.11 7.22
C ARG A 57 3.17 -19.87 8.73
N ALA A 58 4.25 -20.22 9.42
CA ALA A 58 4.40 -19.96 10.85
C ALA A 58 4.41 -18.46 11.16
N LEU A 59 5.09 -17.65 10.36
CA LEU A 59 5.08 -16.18 10.46
C LEU A 59 3.66 -15.64 10.31
N PHE A 60 2.91 -16.04 9.28
CA PHE A 60 1.52 -15.60 9.12
C PHE A 60 0.65 -15.98 10.34
N ALA A 61 0.78 -17.22 10.81
CA ALA A 61 0.06 -17.67 12.00
C ALA A 61 0.49 -16.91 13.26
N TYR A 62 1.77 -16.50 13.36
CA TYR A 62 2.28 -15.68 14.45
C TYR A 62 1.64 -14.28 14.42
N LEU A 63 1.64 -13.60 13.27
CA LEU A 63 1.00 -12.28 13.13
C LEU A 63 -0.49 -12.34 13.50
N LYS A 64 -1.22 -13.37 13.06
CA LYS A 64 -2.62 -13.57 13.47
C LYS A 64 -2.80 -13.75 14.97
N ARG A 65 -1.89 -14.45 15.66
CA ARG A 65 -1.93 -14.60 17.14
C ARG A 65 -1.49 -13.33 17.87
N GLN A 66 -0.68 -12.50 17.23
CA GLN A 66 -0.17 -11.26 17.80
C GLN A 66 -1.27 -10.20 17.96
N GLN A 67 -2.31 -10.23 17.11
CA GLN A 67 -3.44 -9.31 17.16
C GLN A 67 -4.00 -9.15 18.59
N GLY A 68 -3.88 -7.94 19.16
CA GLY A 68 -4.40 -7.57 20.47
C GLY A 68 -3.48 -7.88 21.66
N SER A 69 -2.39 -8.61 21.42
CA SER A 69 -1.40 -9.04 22.43
C SER A 69 -0.18 -8.13 22.54
N GLY A 70 -0.14 -7.05 21.76
CA GLY A 70 0.99 -6.12 21.63
C GLY A 70 1.28 -5.83 20.16
N ILE A 71 1.96 -4.72 19.90
CA ILE A 71 2.35 -4.27 18.57
C ILE A 71 3.86 -4.37 18.42
N LEU A 72 4.31 -5.06 17.38
CA LEU A 72 5.73 -5.23 17.09
C LEU A 72 6.28 -3.92 16.51
N PHE A 73 7.28 -3.32 17.15
CA PHE A 73 7.95 -2.13 16.64
C PHE A 73 8.90 -2.49 15.50
N GLY A 74 8.86 -1.71 14.43
CA GLY A 74 9.68 -1.86 13.24
C GLY A 74 10.46 -0.60 12.90
N HIS A 75 11.62 -0.77 12.28
CA HIS A 75 12.45 0.33 11.81
C HIS A 75 13.05 -0.01 10.44
N GLN A 76 12.80 0.85 9.45
CA GLN A 76 13.38 0.76 8.12
C GLN A 76 14.90 0.97 8.20
N HIS A 77 15.68 0.14 7.53
CA HIS A 77 17.13 0.30 7.39
C HIS A 77 17.95 0.37 8.69
N ASP A 78 17.43 -0.12 9.82
CA ASP A 78 18.03 -0.02 11.16
C ASP A 78 19.49 -0.52 11.26
N LEU A 79 19.92 -1.42 10.38
CA LEU A 79 21.28 -1.98 10.37
C LEU A 79 22.22 -1.39 9.30
N THR A 80 21.71 -0.46 8.49
CA THR A 80 22.36 0.03 7.26
C THR A 80 22.43 1.55 7.18
N TYR A 81 21.55 2.24 7.89
CA TYR A 81 21.57 3.68 8.08
C TYR A 81 21.38 4.01 9.57
N GLY A 82 22.04 5.07 10.03
CA GLY A 82 21.88 5.58 11.39
C GLY A 82 22.70 6.84 11.64
N PHE A 83 22.43 7.49 12.77
CA PHE A 83 23.18 8.62 13.31
C PHE A 83 24.35 8.17 14.18
N THR A 84 24.26 6.97 14.77
CA THR A 84 25.30 6.45 15.67
C THR A 84 26.40 5.67 14.95
N PHE A 85 26.29 5.48 13.63
CA PHE A 85 27.25 4.74 12.82
C PHE A 85 27.22 5.17 11.35
N THR A 86 28.33 4.96 10.65
CA THR A 86 28.45 5.29 9.21
C THR A 86 28.61 4.07 8.32
N THR A 87 28.98 2.92 8.89
CA THR A 87 29.32 1.70 8.13
C THR A 87 28.15 0.71 8.15
N PRO A 88 27.57 0.33 6.99
CA PRO A 88 26.44 -0.59 6.90
C PRO A 88 26.88 -2.06 6.98
N ASP A 89 27.67 -2.42 7.98
CA ASP A 89 28.14 -3.81 8.20
C ASP A 89 27.14 -4.68 8.98
N GLY A 90 26.02 -4.08 9.40
CA GLY A 90 24.96 -4.68 10.17
C GLY A 90 25.33 -5.02 11.60
N LYS A 91 26.31 -4.34 12.21
CA LYS A 91 26.64 -4.48 13.64
C LYS A 91 26.01 -3.41 14.53
N ALA A 92 25.84 -2.21 14.00
CA ALA A 92 25.23 -1.08 14.70
C ALA A 92 23.72 -0.94 14.37
N SER A 93 23.02 -0.21 15.22
CA SER A 93 21.58 0.09 15.12
C SER A 93 21.28 1.28 16.03
N ASP A 94 20.54 2.25 15.52
CA ASP A 94 20.11 3.39 16.32
C ASP A 94 19.04 2.98 17.34
N THR A 95 18.13 2.05 16.99
CA THR A 95 17.17 1.49 17.96
C THR A 95 17.91 0.85 19.13
N ARG A 96 18.94 0.03 18.85
CA ARG A 96 19.76 -0.58 19.92
C ARG A 96 20.56 0.44 20.70
N ALA A 97 21.09 1.48 20.05
CA ALA A 97 21.79 2.55 20.74
C ALA A 97 20.85 3.34 21.67
N ALA A 98 19.58 3.47 21.30
CA ALA A 98 18.57 4.21 22.05
C ALA A 98 18.07 3.45 23.28
N VAL A 99 17.66 2.18 23.12
CA VAL A 99 16.92 1.44 24.16
C VAL A 99 17.57 0.11 24.56
N GLY A 100 18.70 -0.26 23.93
CA GLY A 100 19.43 -1.48 24.23
C GLY A 100 18.91 -2.74 23.53
N ASP A 101 17.84 -2.63 22.73
CA ASP A 101 17.24 -3.72 21.95
C ASP A 101 17.09 -3.35 20.46
N TYR A 102 16.94 -4.35 19.61
CA TYR A 102 16.67 -4.18 18.18
C TYR A 102 15.16 -4.10 17.89
N PRO A 103 14.74 -3.51 16.75
CA PRO A 103 13.33 -3.58 16.35
C PRO A 103 12.90 -5.04 16.13
N ALA A 104 11.62 -5.34 16.41
CA ALA A 104 11.04 -6.64 16.13
C ALA A 104 10.88 -6.88 14.61
N VAL A 105 10.65 -5.80 13.85
CA VAL A 105 10.51 -5.83 12.38
C VAL A 105 11.61 -5.00 11.72
N PHE A 106 12.37 -5.63 10.83
CA PHE A 106 13.45 -5.00 10.05
C PHE A 106 12.93 -4.70 8.65
N GLY A 107 12.86 -3.41 8.32
CA GLY A 107 12.46 -2.93 6.99
C GLY A 107 13.64 -2.73 6.05
N TRP A 108 13.42 -3.05 4.78
CA TRP A 108 14.37 -2.90 3.67
C TRP A 108 13.62 -2.43 2.42
N ASP A 109 14.32 -1.84 1.46
CA ASP A 109 13.74 -1.50 0.15
C ASP A 109 14.44 -2.21 -1.02
N THR A 110 13.71 -2.36 -2.13
CA THR A 110 14.29 -2.80 -3.41
C THR A 110 15.27 -1.81 -4.02
N LEU A 111 15.32 -0.55 -3.56
CA LEU A 111 16.36 0.42 -3.95
C LEU A 111 17.78 -0.10 -3.70
N ILE A 112 17.97 -1.02 -2.74
CA ILE A 112 19.24 -1.75 -2.55
C ILE A 112 19.67 -2.47 -3.83
N LEU A 113 18.72 -2.97 -4.64
CA LEU A 113 19.02 -3.71 -5.87
C LEU A 113 19.69 -2.82 -6.91
N ASP A 114 19.24 -1.57 -7.07
CA ASP A 114 19.80 -0.61 -8.02
C ASP A 114 21.02 0.13 -7.46
N GLY A 115 21.22 0.05 -6.15
CA GLY A 115 22.35 0.70 -5.48
C GLY A 115 22.04 2.10 -4.98
N ASP A 116 20.78 2.54 -5.13
CA ASP A 116 20.27 3.83 -4.67
C ASP A 116 20.19 3.90 -3.14
N GLU A 117 20.13 2.74 -2.47
CA GLU A 117 20.22 2.65 -1.01
C GLU A 117 21.27 1.64 -0.54
N ARG A 118 21.90 1.97 0.59
CA ARG A 118 22.86 1.09 1.26
C ARG A 118 22.17 -0.18 1.75
N PRO A 119 22.84 -1.33 1.70
CA PRO A 119 24.24 -1.51 1.36
C PRO A 119 24.45 -1.87 -0.12
N GLY A 120 23.47 -1.57 -0.97
CA GLY A 120 23.68 -1.53 -2.42
C GLY A 120 24.69 -0.43 -2.77
N VAL A 121 25.30 -0.55 -3.93
CA VAL A 121 26.29 0.40 -4.44
C VAL A 121 25.86 0.86 -5.82
N GLU A 122 25.66 2.17 -5.97
CA GLU A 122 25.41 2.81 -7.26
C GLU A 122 26.53 2.47 -8.25
N GLY A 123 26.16 2.03 -9.46
CA GLY A 123 27.12 1.55 -10.47
C GLY A 123 27.76 0.19 -10.15
N GLY A 124 27.40 -0.46 -9.03
CA GLY A 124 27.78 -1.84 -8.71
C GLY A 124 27.13 -2.86 -9.63
N THR A 125 27.59 -4.10 -9.59
CA THR A 125 26.97 -5.16 -10.41
C THR A 125 25.64 -5.61 -9.82
N GLY A 126 24.70 -6.01 -10.69
CA GLY A 126 23.42 -6.57 -10.23
C GLY A 126 23.57 -7.77 -9.29
N ALA A 127 24.64 -8.57 -9.43
CA ALA A 127 24.91 -9.70 -8.54
C ALA A 127 25.32 -9.24 -7.13
N GLU A 128 26.13 -8.19 -7.03
CA GLU A 128 26.57 -7.62 -5.75
C GLU A 128 25.39 -7.03 -4.98
N ASN A 129 24.55 -6.25 -5.65
CA ASN A 129 23.38 -5.62 -5.02
C ASN A 129 22.29 -6.64 -4.63
N ILE A 130 22.08 -7.69 -5.45
CA ILE A 130 21.24 -8.84 -5.05
C ILE A 130 21.80 -9.51 -3.78
N ALA A 131 23.10 -9.75 -3.72
CA ALA A 131 23.74 -10.34 -2.55
C ALA A 131 23.68 -9.41 -1.32
N ALA A 132 23.67 -8.11 -1.54
CA ALA A 132 23.48 -7.09 -0.51
C ALA A 132 22.10 -7.18 0.14
N LEU A 133 21.03 -7.21 -0.65
CA LEU A 133 19.68 -7.39 -0.13
C LEU A 133 19.51 -8.74 0.59
N SER A 134 20.03 -9.84 0.01
CA SER A 134 20.02 -11.15 0.70
C SER A 134 20.78 -11.13 2.03
N ARG A 135 21.82 -10.30 2.18
CA ARG A 135 22.55 -10.14 3.44
C ARG A 135 21.73 -9.37 4.46
N CYS A 136 21.05 -8.30 4.08
CA CYS A 136 20.16 -7.56 4.99
C CYS A 136 19.09 -8.47 5.59
N ILE A 137 18.40 -9.25 4.75
CA ILE A 137 17.37 -10.20 5.19
C ILE A 137 17.95 -11.24 6.18
N ARG A 138 19.16 -11.75 5.93
CA ARG A 138 19.84 -12.66 6.85
C ARG A 138 20.22 -11.99 8.18
N GLN A 139 20.59 -10.71 8.16
CA GLN A 139 20.98 -9.97 9.36
C GLN A 139 19.79 -9.66 10.27
N GLY A 140 18.61 -9.34 9.70
CA GLY A 140 17.36 -9.22 10.45
C GLY A 140 16.93 -10.55 11.07
N ASP A 141 16.94 -11.63 10.28
CA ASP A 141 16.57 -12.98 10.75
C ASP A 141 17.51 -13.50 11.85
N ALA A 142 18.82 -13.23 11.75
CA ALA A 142 19.81 -13.63 12.76
C ALA A 142 19.57 -12.99 14.15
N ARG A 143 18.78 -11.92 14.22
CA ARG A 143 18.36 -11.25 15.47
C ARG A 143 17.01 -11.77 15.98
N GLY A 144 16.44 -12.77 15.32
CA GLY A 144 15.10 -13.30 15.60
C GLY A 144 13.96 -12.45 15.03
N GLY A 145 14.28 -11.36 14.31
CA GLY A 145 13.33 -10.40 13.78
C GLY A 145 12.58 -10.87 12.54
N ILE A 146 11.50 -10.15 12.23
CA ILE A 146 10.71 -10.31 11.02
C ILE A 146 11.26 -9.37 9.95
N ASN A 147 11.45 -9.85 8.72
CA ASN A 147 11.88 -8.98 7.62
C ASN A 147 10.66 -8.51 6.82
N THR A 148 10.63 -7.22 6.51
CA THR A 148 9.70 -6.64 5.53
C THR A 148 10.48 -5.93 4.43
N LEU A 149 9.95 -5.96 3.20
CA LEU A 149 10.57 -5.43 1.99
C LEU A 149 9.55 -4.56 1.26
N SER A 150 9.71 -3.24 1.35
CA SER A 150 9.06 -2.27 0.48
C SER A 150 9.69 -2.30 -0.91
N ALA A 151 9.03 -1.69 -1.89
CA ALA A 151 9.54 -1.65 -3.25
C ALA A 151 9.32 -0.31 -3.94
N HIS A 152 10.26 0.60 -3.77
CA HIS A 152 10.42 1.77 -4.61
C HIS A 152 11.13 1.36 -5.90
N MET A 153 10.35 1.14 -6.96
CA MET A 153 10.85 0.64 -8.25
C MET A 153 11.13 1.78 -9.23
N PRO A 154 12.14 1.67 -10.10
CA PRO A 154 12.42 2.69 -11.11
C PRO A 154 11.25 2.86 -12.08
N ASN A 155 11.14 4.03 -12.69
CA ASN A 155 10.24 4.25 -13.81
C ASN A 155 10.79 3.51 -15.04
N PHE A 156 10.14 2.41 -15.44
CA PHE A 156 10.60 1.56 -16.55
C PHE A 156 10.50 2.22 -17.94
N VAL A 157 9.78 3.33 -18.05
CA VAL A 157 9.61 4.08 -19.31
C VAL A 157 10.76 5.05 -19.50
N THR A 158 11.02 5.90 -18.50
CA THR A 158 12.01 6.98 -18.56
C THR A 158 13.39 6.57 -18.07
N GLY A 159 13.46 5.60 -17.15
CA GLY A 159 14.68 5.18 -16.45
C GLY A 159 14.97 5.95 -15.17
N GLU A 160 14.14 6.95 -14.82
CA GLU A 160 14.25 7.73 -13.59
C GLU A 160 13.70 6.96 -12.37
N ASN A 161 13.68 7.61 -11.20
CA ASN A 161 13.21 6.99 -9.96
C ASN A 161 11.67 6.88 -9.88
N PHE A 162 11.19 6.29 -8.80
CA PHE A 162 9.78 6.03 -8.51
C PHE A 162 8.88 7.28 -8.49
N SER A 163 9.43 8.47 -8.25
CA SER A 163 8.71 9.75 -8.21
C SER A 163 8.60 10.43 -9.57
N ASP A 164 9.33 9.97 -10.59
CA ASP A 164 9.00 10.33 -11.97
C ASP A 164 7.73 9.58 -12.38
N THR A 165 6.62 10.30 -12.45
CA THR A 165 5.29 9.76 -12.73
C THR A 165 4.91 9.80 -14.21
N THR A 166 5.82 10.23 -15.08
CA THR A 166 5.56 10.39 -16.51
C THR A 166 5.56 9.04 -17.26
N GLY A 167 4.97 9.05 -18.47
CA GLY A 167 5.05 7.90 -19.39
C GLY A 167 4.01 6.79 -19.19
N ARG A 168 3.00 6.96 -18.31
CA ARG A 168 1.90 5.99 -18.09
C ARG A 168 2.44 4.57 -17.81
N VAL A 169 3.41 4.48 -16.90
CA VAL A 169 4.27 3.30 -16.67
C VAL A 169 3.48 1.99 -16.56
N VAL A 170 2.39 1.96 -15.77
CA VAL A 170 1.62 0.73 -15.54
C VAL A 170 1.13 0.10 -16.84
N SER A 171 0.57 0.91 -17.75
CA SER A 171 0.09 0.44 -19.06
C SER A 171 1.22 -0.11 -19.95
N GLN A 172 2.46 0.36 -19.74
CA GLN A 172 3.64 -0.06 -20.49
C GLN A 172 4.26 -1.35 -19.93
N ILE A 173 4.08 -1.64 -18.64
CA ILE A 173 4.69 -2.80 -17.98
C ILE A 173 3.73 -3.98 -17.78
N LEU A 174 2.41 -3.79 -17.89
CA LEU A 174 1.45 -4.90 -17.86
C LEU A 174 1.63 -5.87 -19.06
N PRO A 175 1.13 -7.11 -18.98
CA PRO A 175 1.28 -8.10 -20.05
C PRO A 175 0.86 -7.59 -21.44
N GLY A 176 1.84 -7.51 -22.35
CA GLY A 176 1.68 -6.98 -23.70
C GLY A 176 2.10 -5.53 -23.89
N GLY A 177 2.46 -4.81 -22.82
CA GLY A 177 3.09 -3.50 -22.89
C GLY A 177 4.57 -3.56 -23.30
N ALA A 178 5.09 -2.45 -23.84
CA ALA A 178 6.43 -2.40 -24.42
C ALA A 178 7.57 -2.57 -23.40
N LYS A 179 7.31 -2.30 -22.12
CA LYS A 179 8.26 -2.36 -21.00
C LYS A 179 8.05 -3.56 -20.08
N HIS A 180 7.21 -4.52 -20.50
CA HIS A 180 6.93 -5.74 -19.73
C HIS A 180 8.20 -6.57 -19.42
N ALA A 181 9.12 -6.65 -20.39
CA ALA A 181 10.39 -7.37 -20.22
C ALA A 181 11.29 -6.71 -19.17
N ASP A 182 11.33 -5.38 -19.11
CA ASP A 182 12.14 -4.63 -18.15
C ASP A 182 11.59 -4.82 -16.73
N PHE A 183 10.28 -4.73 -16.57
CA PHE A 183 9.62 -4.98 -15.30
C PHE A 183 9.84 -6.42 -14.80
N THR A 184 9.70 -7.42 -15.66
CA THR A 184 9.95 -8.82 -15.28
C THR A 184 11.41 -9.09 -14.94
N ALA A 185 12.35 -8.46 -15.63
CA ALA A 185 13.76 -8.52 -15.27
C ALA A 185 14.04 -7.90 -13.89
N PHE A 186 13.29 -6.88 -13.48
CA PHE A 186 13.35 -6.35 -12.11
C PHE A 186 12.79 -7.33 -11.09
N LEU A 187 11.61 -7.92 -11.35
CA LEU A 187 11.03 -8.96 -10.49
C LEU A 187 11.94 -10.19 -10.34
N ASP A 188 12.75 -10.51 -11.35
CA ASP A 188 13.77 -11.56 -11.27
C ASP A 188 14.84 -11.29 -10.22
N ARG A 189 15.24 -10.02 -10.06
CA ARG A 189 16.24 -9.60 -9.09
C ARG A 189 15.69 -9.72 -7.68
N ILE A 190 14.43 -9.31 -7.47
CA ILE A 190 13.69 -9.54 -6.21
C ILE A 190 13.64 -11.04 -5.91
N ALA A 191 13.20 -11.87 -6.87
CA ALA A 191 13.11 -13.31 -6.70
C ALA A 191 14.46 -13.95 -6.35
N LYS A 192 15.56 -13.53 -6.98
CA LYS A 192 16.92 -13.98 -6.69
C LYS A 192 17.35 -13.60 -5.27
N ALA A 193 17.13 -12.34 -4.87
CA ALA A 193 17.51 -11.86 -3.54
C ALA A 193 16.76 -12.59 -2.42
N VAL A 194 15.43 -12.72 -2.56
CA VAL A 194 14.57 -13.38 -1.57
C VAL A 194 14.85 -14.89 -1.49
N LYS A 195 15.07 -15.57 -2.62
CA LYS A 195 15.42 -17.01 -2.63
C LYS A 195 16.85 -17.28 -2.14
N GLY A 196 17.75 -16.31 -2.30
CA GLY A 196 19.13 -16.35 -1.81
C GLY A 196 19.26 -16.09 -0.31
N ALA A 197 18.28 -15.42 0.30
CA ALA A 197 18.23 -15.20 1.74
C ALA A 197 17.86 -16.48 2.49
N ARG A 198 18.89 -17.23 2.88
CA ARG A 198 18.77 -18.49 3.61
C ARG A 198 19.57 -18.47 4.90
N ARG A 199 19.05 -19.15 5.92
CA ARG A 199 19.79 -19.48 7.14
C ARG A 199 20.95 -20.42 6.81
N PRO A 200 21.94 -20.56 7.71
CA PRO A 200 23.06 -21.48 7.51
C PRO A 200 22.66 -22.94 7.25
N ASP A 201 21.48 -23.37 7.73
CA ASP A 201 20.92 -24.71 7.51
C ASP A 201 20.18 -24.86 6.15
N GLY A 202 20.16 -23.81 5.33
CA GLY A 202 19.49 -23.77 4.03
C GLY A 202 18.01 -23.38 4.09
N THR A 203 17.43 -23.17 5.28
CA THR A 203 16.04 -22.74 5.46
C THR A 203 15.84 -21.36 4.82
N ALA A 204 14.82 -21.22 3.98
CA ALA A 204 14.45 -19.94 3.38
C ALA A 204 13.89 -19.00 4.45
N ILE A 205 14.33 -17.74 4.44
CA ILE A 205 13.90 -16.73 5.42
C ILE A 205 12.59 -16.09 4.95
N PRO A 206 11.52 -16.08 5.76
CA PRO A 206 10.29 -15.39 5.42
C PRO A 206 10.47 -13.87 5.31
N VAL A 207 9.84 -13.27 4.31
CA VAL A 207 9.80 -11.82 4.11
C VAL A 207 8.36 -11.38 3.86
N VAL A 208 7.93 -10.30 4.51
CA VAL A 208 6.72 -9.57 4.14
C VAL A 208 7.07 -8.66 2.97
N PHE A 209 6.50 -8.89 1.78
CA PHE A 209 6.74 -8.06 0.60
C PHE A 209 5.57 -7.10 0.39
N ARG A 210 5.86 -5.80 0.33
CA ARG A 210 4.89 -4.70 0.26
C ARG A 210 5.12 -3.86 -1.01
N PRO A 211 4.73 -4.37 -2.20
CA PRO A 211 4.89 -3.63 -3.44
C PRO A 211 3.81 -2.55 -3.61
N PHE A 212 4.14 -1.49 -4.35
CA PHE A 212 3.21 -0.45 -4.81
C PHE A 212 2.35 0.17 -3.68
N HIS A 213 3.01 0.54 -2.59
CA HIS A 213 2.38 1.19 -1.45
C HIS A 213 1.96 2.63 -1.76
N GLU A 214 1.08 3.20 -0.93
CA GLU A 214 0.58 4.58 -1.05
C GLU A 214 -0.07 4.89 -2.40
N ASN A 215 -0.62 3.87 -3.05
CA ASN A 215 -1.11 3.94 -4.41
C ASN A 215 -2.37 4.80 -4.61
N ASN A 216 -3.02 5.23 -3.53
CA ASN A 216 -4.09 6.22 -3.56
C ASN A 216 -3.58 7.67 -3.60
N GLY A 217 -2.28 7.90 -3.34
CA GLY A 217 -1.58 9.15 -3.64
C GLY A 217 -1.09 9.22 -5.08
N ALA A 218 -0.58 10.38 -5.51
CA ALA A 218 -0.16 10.65 -6.90
C ALA A 218 1.35 10.92 -7.06
N TRP A 219 2.14 10.73 -6.00
CA TRP A 219 3.60 10.98 -5.98
C TRP A 219 4.46 9.81 -6.50
N PHE A 220 3.84 8.66 -6.79
CA PHE A 220 4.50 7.51 -7.42
C PHE A 220 3.84 7.16 -8.75
N TRP A 221 4.61 6.61 -9.70
CA TRP A 221 4.09 6.28 -11.04
C TRP A 221 3.00 5.20 -11.05
N TRP A 222 2.85 4.43 -9.98
CA TRP A 222 1.76 3.46 -9.79
C TRP A 222 0.53 4.05 -9.07
N GLY A 223 0.61 5.33 -8.68
CA GLY A 223 -0.38 6.02 -7.88
C GLY A 223 -1.65 6.44 -8.64
N ALA A 224 -2.59 7.02 -7.90
CA ALA A 224 -3.84 7.55 -8.42
C ALA A 224 -3.58 8.62 -9.49
N GLY A 225 -4.36 8.57 -10.57
CA GLY A 225 -4.19 9.43 -11.74
C GLY A 225 -3.13 8.93 -12.75
N HIS A 226 -2.16 8.14 -12.31
CA HIS A 226 -1.15 7.51 -13.20
C HIS A 226 -1.53 6.09 -13.61
N ALA A 227 -2.34 5.42 -12.79
CA ALA A 227 -2.94 4.12 -13.06
C ALA A 227 -4.44 4.12 -12.72
N THR A 228 -5.25 3.45 -13.54
CA THR A 228 -6.63 3.17 -13.14
C THR A 228 -6.66 2.11 -12.04
N PRO A 229 -7.74 2.01 -11.23
CA PRO A 229 -7.84 0.95 -10.24
C PRO A 229 -7.71 -0.46 -10.80
N ALA A 230 -8.25 -0.70 -12.00
CA ALA A 230 -8.14 -2.00 -12.67
C ALA A 230 -6.69 -2.29 -13.11
N GLU A 231 -5.98 -1.29 -13.64
CA GLU A 231 -4.55 -1.40 -13.97
C GLU A 231 -3.71 -1.71 -12.71
N PHE A 232 -3.96 -1.02 -11.60
CA PHE A 232 -3.26 -1.26 -10.34
C PHE A 232 -3.52 -2.68 -9.79
N ILE A 233 -4.80 -3.10 -9.77
CA ILE A 233 -5.18 -4.44 -9.32
C ILE A 233 -4.45 -5.50 -10.15
N GLU A 234 -4.42 -5.35 -11.47
CA GLU A 234 -3.72 -6.28 -12.35
C GLU A 234 -2.19 -6.22 -12.20
N LEU A 235 -1.61 -5.04 -11.94
CA LEU A 235 -0.19 -4.90 -11.65
C LEU A 235 0.20 -5.68 -10.37
N PHE A 236 -0.60 -5.55 -9.32
CA PHE A 236 -0.38 -6.27 -8.07
C PHE A 236 -0.55 -7.79 -8.27
N ARG A 237 -1.62 -8.21 -8.94
CA ARG A 237 -1.89 -9.63 -9.24
C ARG A 237 -0.77 -10.24 -10.06
N TYR A 238 -0.34 -9.57 -11.12
CA TYR A 238 0.75 -10.02 -11.97
C TYR A 238 2.04 -10.19 -11.16
N THR A 239 2.36 -9.23 -10.29
CA THR A 239 3.56 -9.28 -9.44
C THR A 239 3.54 -10.51 -8.51
N VAL A 240 2.41 -10.75 -7.85
CA VAL A 240 2.21 -11.94 -7.00
C VAL A 240 2.36 -13.22 -7.82
N GLU A 241 1.65 -13.33 -8.94
CA GLU A 241 1.66 -14.53 -9.79
C GLU A 241 3.03 -14.78 -10.41
N TYR A 242 3.75 -13.74 -10.82
CA TYR A 242 5.08 -13.87 -11.38
C TYR A 242 6.07 -14.39 -10.32
N LEU A 243 6.09 -13.79 -9.14
CA LEU A 243 6.98 -14.22 -8.05
C LEU A 243 6.60 -15.62 -7.53
N ARG A 244 5.32 -15.88 -7.25
CA ARG A 244 4.81 -17.13 -6.69
C ARG A 244 4.83 -18.28 -7.70
N ASP A 245 4.22 -18.06 -8.87
CA ASP A 245 3.92 -19.14 -9.82
C ASP A 245 5.01 -19.29 -10.88
N THR A 246 5.58 -18.20 -11.39
CA THR A 246 6.61 -18.23 -12.44
C THR A 246 8.02 -18.42 -11.87
N ARG A 247 8.36 -17.73 -10.77
CA ARG A 247 9.69 -17.79 -10.15
C ARG A 247 9.78 -18.71 -8.93
N GLY A 248 8.64 -19.25 -8.47
CA GLY A 248 8.60 -20.21 -7.37
C GLY A 248 9.16 -19.65 -6.07
N VAL A 249 8.85 -18.39 -5.77
CA VAL A 249 9.24 -17.74 -4.51
C VAL A 249 8.20 -18.12 -3.46
N HIS A 250 8.58 -19.00 -2.54
CA HIS A 250 7.68 -19.58 -1.54
C HIS A 250 7.93 -19.07 -0.12
N ASN A 251 8.72 -18.00 0.02
CA ASN A 251 9.05 -17.38 1.30
C ASN A 251 8.57 -15.93 1.43
N LEU A 252 7.50 -15.58 0.71
CA LEU A 252 6.85 -14.28 0.80
C LEU A 252 5.47 -14.36 1.48
N LEU A 253 5.15 -13.33 2.25
CA LEU A 253 3.77 -12.89 2.53
C LEU A 253 3.55 -11.57 1.80
N TYR A 254 2.35 -11.33 1.26
CA TYR A 254 2.08 -10.13 0.46
C TYR A 254 1.27 -9.10 1.26
N ALA A 255 1.78 -7.87 1.34
CA ALA A 255 1.13 -6.75 2.01
C ALA A 255 0.61 -5.72 0.99
N TYR A 256 -0.61 -5.24 1.21
CA TYR A 256 -1.23 -4.14 0.46
C TYR A 256 -1.40 -2.96 1.42
N SER A 257 -0.82 -1.81 1.10
CA SER A 257 -0.84 -0.63 1.98
C SER A 257 -1.09 0.67 1.23
N PRO A 258 -2.34 1.14 1.20
CA PRO A 258 -2.67 2.52 0.84
C PRO A 258 -2.25 3.54 1.92
N ASN A 259 -2.03 4.78 1.51
CA ASN A 259 -1.78 5.93 2.38
C ASN A 259 -3.06 6.44 3.05
N SER A 260 -2.92 7.07 4.20
CA SER A 260 -3.96 7.84 4.88
C SER A 260 -4.52 9.01 4.03
N SER A 261 -5.67 9.60 4.38
CA SER A 261 -6.64 9.19 5.41
C SER A 261 -7.94 8.67 4.76
N PHE A 262 -8.64 7.76 5.42
CA PHE A 262 -9.92 7.18 4.97
C PHE A 262 -11.10 7.59 5.84
N GLY A 263 -10.87 8.26 6.98
CA GLY A 263 -11.93 8.62 7.93
C GLY A 263 -12.71 7.42 8.48
N GLY A 264 -12.12 6.23 8.44
CA GLY A 264 -12.75 4.95 8.80
C GLY A 264 -13.68 4.33 7.75
N ASP A 265 -13.80 4.93 6.56
CA ASP A 265 -14.59 4.39 5.43
C ASP A 265 -13.76 3.43 4.57
N PRO A 266 -14.14 2.13 4.49
CA PRO A 266 -13.41 1.16 3.68
C PRO A 266 -13.52 1.37 2.17
N THR A 267 -14.42 2.22 1.68
CA THR A 267 -14.67 2.39 0.24
C THR A 267 -13.42 2.85 -0.51
N GLY A 268 -12.75 3.89 -0.01
CA GLY A 268 -11.49 4.39 -0.59
C GLY A 268 -10.37 3.36 -0.47
N TYR A 269 -10.23 2.74 0.71
CA TYR A 269 -9.21 1.73 0.99
C TYR A 269 -9.32 0.50 0.06
N LEU A 270 -10.55 0.09 -0.26
CA LEU A 270 -10.82 -1.08 -1.10
C LEU A 270 -10.87 -0.76 -2.60
N LYS A 271 -10.83 0.51 -3.02
CA LYS A 271 -10.92 0.93 -4.44
C LYS A 271 -9.91 0.20 -5.32
N THR A 272 -8.71 -0.04 -4.81
CA THR A 272 -7.59 -0.68 -5.51
C THR A 272 -7.17 -2.01 -4.88
N TYR A 273 -8.01 -2.60 -4.02
CA TYR A 273 -7.70 -3.86 -3.33
C TYR A 273 -7.59 -5.03 -4.33
N PRO A 274 -6.43 -5.72 -4.41
CA PRO A 274 -6.21 -6.79 -5.41
C PRO A 274 -7.10 -8.03 -5.25
N GLY A 275 -7.70 -8.20 -4.07
CA GLY A 275 -8.56 -9.31 -3.68
C GLY A 275 -7.87 -10.31 -2.73
N ASP A 276 -8.69 -11.07 -1.99
CA ASP A 276 -8.24 -11.97 -0.91
C ASP A 276 -7.27 -13.08 -1.34
N ARG A 277 -7.18 -13.35 -2.65
CA ARG A 277 -6.27 -14.33 -3.25
C ARG A 277 -4.83 -13.83 -3.42
N PHE A 278 -4.61 -12.53 -3.22
CA PHE A 278 -3.36 -11.84 -3.52
C PHE A 278 -2.75 -11.10 -2.33
N VAL A 279 -3.50 -10.93 -1.24
CA VAL A 279 -3.05 -10.21 -0.04
C VAL A 279 -3.10 -11.12 1.20
N ASP A 280 -2.02 -11.14 1.98
CA ASP A 280 -1.94 -11.76 3.30
C ASP A 280 -2.09 -10.72 4.42
N ILE A 281 -1.55 -9.51 4.21
CA ILE A 281 -1.49 -8.44 5.21
C ILE A 281 -2.14 -7.17 4.66
N LEU A 282 -3.10 -6.61 5.42
CA LEU A 282 -3.70 -5.31 5.14
C LEU A 282 -2.93 -4.25 5.92
N GLY A 283 -2.21 -3.41 5.19
CA GLY A 283 -1.39 -2.31 5.68
C GLY A 283 -2.12 -0.98 5.67
N TYR A 284 -1.47 0.02 6.24
CA TYR A 284 -1.88 1.42 6.27
C TYR A 284 -0.63 2.25 6.51
N ASP A 285 -0.45 3.33 5.76
CA ASP A 285 0.68 4.25 5.91
C ASP A 285 0.15 5.63 6.33
N SER A 286 0.76 6.26 7.34
CA SER A 286 0.38 7.61 7.77
C SER A 286 1.48 8.31 8.55
N TYR A 287 1.77 9.54 8.16
CA TYR A 287 2.72 10.40 8.84
C TYR A 287 2.03 11.62 9.46
N ASP A 288 2.49 12.02 10.64
CA ASP A 288 2.04 13.20 11.34
C ASP A 288 2.81 14.43 10.83
N GLU A 289 2.16 15.23 9.99
CA GLU A 289 2.75 16.47 9.45
C GLU A 289 2.74 17.63 10.45
N ASN A 290 1.96 17.55 11.54
CA ASN A 290 1.72 18.66 12.47
C ASN A 290 2.23 18.41 13.90
N ALA A 291 2.72 17.20 14.20
CA ALA A 291 3.35 16.76 15.45
C ALA A 291 2.59 17.22 16.70
N GLY A 292 1.29 16.97 16.70
CA GLY A 292 0.42 17.34 17.79
C GLY A 292 -0.75 16.36 17.86
N PRO A 293 -1.20 16.00 19.07
CA PRO A 293 -2.44 15.25 19.18
C PRO A 293 -3.62 16.13 18.74
N THR A 294 -4.67 15.51 18.23
CA THR A 294 -6.06 16.00 18.13
C THR A 294 -6.58 16.66 16.82
N PRO A 295 -5.97 16.46 15.63
CA PRO A 295 -6.79 15.79 14.60
C PRO A 295 -6.19 14.53 13.96
N TRP A 296 -4.87 14.49 13.74
CA TRP A 296 -4.21 13.36 13.06
C TRP A 296 -4.38 12.05 13.84
N LEU A 297 -4.11 12.09 15.15
CA LEU A 297 -4.20 10.92 16.02
C LEU A 297 -5.59 10.28 16.02
N ASP A 298 -6.65 11.10 16.05
CA ASP A 298 -8.04 10.63 15.99
C ASP A 298 -8.35 9.99 14.63
N GLY A 299 -7.83 10.56 13.54
CA GLY A 299 -7.95 10.01 12.19
C GLY A 299 -7.25 8.65 12.06
N VAL A 300 -6.00 8.56 12.52
CA VAL A 300 -5.21 7.32 12.49
C VAL A 300 -5.89 6.22 13.29
N VAL A 301 -6.35 6.47 14.51
CA VAL A 301 -7.03 5.45 15.31
C VAL A 301 -8.29 4.92 14.59
N LYS A 302 -9.09 5.80 13.97
CA LYS A 302 -10.28 5.41 13.19
C LYS A 302 -9.92 4.55 11.98
N ASP A 303 -8.88 4.91 11.24
CA ASP A 303 -8.44 4.17 10.06
C ASP A 303 -7.81 2.82 10.45
N LEU A 304 -7.01 2.78 11.51
CA LEU A 304 -6.45 1.53 12.03
C LEU A 304 -7.56 0.56 12.46
N ALA A 305 -8.60 1.07 13.15
CA ALA A 305 -9.78 0.26 13.50
C ALA A 305 -10.51 -0.28 12.27
N MET A 306 -10.63 0.52 11.20
CA MET A 306 -11.19 0.07 9.91
C MET A 306 -10.35 -1.05 9.29
N VAL A 307 -9.02 -0.89 9.21
CA VAL A 307 -8.13 -1.92 8.63
C VAL A 307 -8.19 -3.22 9.43
N VAL A 308 -8.20 -3.15 10.77
CA VAL A 308 -8.37 -4.33 11.63
C VAL A 308 -9.69 -5.05 11.35
N ARG A 309 -10.80 -4.30 11.23
CA ARG A 309 -12.12 -4.87 10.91
C ARG A 309 -12.08 -5.60 9.56
N LEU A 310 -11.54 -4.98 8.52
CA LEU A 310 -11.39 -5.59 7.20
C LEU A 310 -10.52 -6.86 7.25
N ALA A 311 -9.42 -6.82 7.99
CA ALA A 311 -8.51 -7.96 8.14
C ALA A 311 -9.17 -9.13 8.87
N ASN A 312 -9.93 -8.86 9.93
CA ASN A 312 -10.65 -9.87 10.68
C ASN A 312 -11.74 -10.54 9.82
N GLU A 313 -12.52 -9.76 9.06
CA GLU A 313 -13.53 -10.27 8.12
C GLU A 313 -12.94 -11.20 7.05
N ARG A 314 -11.72 -10.91 6.59
CA ARG A 314 -11.05 -11.65 5.49
C ARG A 314 -10.04 -12.68 5.97
N GLY A 315 -9.90 -12.86 7.28
CA GLY A 315 -8.91 -13.76 7.88
C GLY A 315 -7.46 -13.36 7.62
N LYS A 316 -7.18 -12.07 7.40
CA LYS A 316 -5.85 -11.47 7.14
C LYS A 316 -5.22 -10.90 8.41
N ALA A 317 -3.95 -10.51 8.35
CA ALA A 317 -3.29 -9.78 9.43
C ALA A 317 -3.31 -8.26 9.15
N PRO A 318 -3.68 -7.41 10.11
CA PRO A 318 -3.59 -5.95 9.96
C PRO A 318 -2.22 -5.42 10.44
N ALA A 319 -1.71 -4.38 9.81
CA ALA A 319 -0.46 -3.72 10.20
C ALA A 319 -0.49 -2.20 9.94
N PHE A 320 0.21 -1.44 10.78
CA PHE A 320 0.52 -0.03 10.54
C PHE A 320 1.87 0.03 9.81
N THR A 321 1.83 -0.22 8.50
CA THR A 321 3.01 -0.55 7.69
C THR A 321 4.02 0.58 7.59
N GLU A 322 3.58 1.84 7.72
CA GLU A 322 4.46 3.00 7.92
C GLU A 322 3.84 4.02 8.87
N PHE A 323 4.64 4.52 9.81
CA PHE A 323 4.28 5.64 10.68
C PHE A 323 5.48 6.54 10.99
N GLY A 324 5.25 7.82 11.24
CA GLY A 324 6.33 8.75 11.64
C GLY A 324 5.82 10.16 11.91
N ASP A 325 6.68 10.98 12.51
CA ASP A 325 6.51 12.43 12.61
C ASP A 325 7.29 13.06 11.46
N ASN A 326 6.62 13.74 10.52
CA ASN A 326 7.27 14.46 9.41
C ASN A 326 7.55 15.93 9.74
N GLY A 327 7.33 16.34 10.98
CA GLY A 327 7.59 17.67 11.46
C GLY A 327 9.03 18.14 11.45
N THR A 328 9.17 19.45 11.62
CA THR A 328 10.38 19.97 12.25
C THR A 328 10.53 19.29 13.61
N GLU A 329 11.71 18.73 13.87
CA GLU A 329 12.02 18.06 15.13
C GLU A 329 11.54 18.93 16.30
N VAL A 330 10.93 18.31 17.32
CA VAL A 330 10.60 18.92 18.63
C VAL A 330 9.28 19.73 18.72
N ARG A 331 8.17 19.22 18.18
CA ARG A 331 6.84 19.82 18.43
C ARG A 331 6.07 19.16 19.58
N ASN A 332 6.16 17.84 19.73
CA ASN A 332 5.55 17.10 20.85
C ASN A 332 6.55 16.14 21.52
N PRO A 333 7.01 16.40 22.76
CA PRO A 333 7.98 15.57 23.45
C PRO A 333 7.42 14.23 23.97
N GLN A 334 6.14 13.93 23.75
CA GLN A 334 5.46 12.69 24.18
C GLN A 334 4.82 11.95 23.00
N TRP A 335 5.34 12.15 21.79
CA TRP A 335 4.69 11.71 20.56
C TRP A 335 4.54 10.18 20.46
N PHE A 336 5.60 9.40 20.74
CA PHE A 336 5.55 7.94 20.66
C PHE A 336 4.59 7.34 21.67
N THR A 337 4.64 7.81 22.92
CA THR A 337 3.77 7.28 23.98
C THR A 337 2.31 7.68 23.79
N GLN A 338 2.03 8.90 23.33
CA GLN A 338 0.65 9.30 23.00
C GLN A 338 0.08 8.48 21.85
N LEU A 339 0.87 8.23 20.80
CA LEU A 339 0.47 7.36 19.70
C LEU A 339 0.17 5.95 20.16
N SER A 340 1.09 5.30 20.89
CA SER A 340 0.89 3.92 21.35
C SER A 340 -0.30 3.79 22.29
N GLN A 341 -0.50 4.75 23.21
CA GLN A 341 -1.62 4.76 24.15
C GLN A 341 -2.96 4.93 23.43
N ALA A 342 -3.05 5.83 22.44
CA ALA A 342 -4.27 6.03 21.67
C ALA A 342 -4.64 4.78 20.85
N VAL A 343 -3.66 4.15 20.20
CA VAL A 343 -3.86 2.88 19.49
C VAL A 343 -4.29 1.77 20.44
N GLN A 344 -3.65 1.67 21.62
CA GLN A 344 -3.95 0.64 22.62
C GLN A 344 -5.35 0.81 23.26
N ALA A 345 -5.81 2.05 23.39
CA ALA A 345 -7.08 2.40 24.01
C ALA A 345 -8.29 2.01 23.14
N ASP A 346 -8.16 2.04 21.82
CA ASP A 346 -9.23 1.60 20.92
C ASP A 346 -9.26 0.05 20.80
N PRO A 347 -10.44 -0.59 20.99
CA PRO A 347 -10.55 -2.06 21.03
C PRO A 347 -10.24 -2.75 19.69
N LEU A 348 -10.34 -2.05 18.57
CA LEU A 348 -9.97 -2.57 17.25
C LEU A 348 -8.53 -2.16 16.90
N ALA A 349 -8.17 -0.87 16.95
CA ALA A 349 -6.84 -0.40 16.56
C ALA A 349 -5.72 -1.11 17.33
N ARG A 350 -5.95 -1.46 18.61
CA ARG A 350 -5.01 -2.26 19.43
C ARG A 350 -4.65 -3.64 18.86
N GLN A 351 -5.37 -4.10 17.83
CA GLN A 351 -5.16 -5.39 17.19
C GLN A 351 -4.21 -5.32 15.99
N MET A 352 -3.64 -4.15 15.69
CA MET A 352 -2.53 -4.02 14.76
C MET A 352 -1.37 -4.92 15.19
N THR A 353 -0.78 -5.64 14.22
CA THR A 353 0.23 -6.67 14.52
C THR A 353 1.63 -6.10 14.61
N TYR A 354 1.96 -5.13 13.76
CA TYR A 354 3.21 -4.38 13.81
C TYR A 354 2.99 -2.94 13.39
N MET A 355 3.92 -2.08 13.78
CA MET A 355 4.05 -0.71 13.29
C MET A 355 5.51 -0.45 12.93
N LEU A 356 5.78 0.11 11.74
CA LEU A 356 7.15 0.35 11.29
C LEU A 356 7.40 1.83 10.99
N THR A 357 8.47 2.40 11.54
CA THR A 357 8.88 3.77 11.24
C THR A 357 10.02 3.82 10.23
N TRP A 358 10.23 4.99 9.62
CA TRP A 358 11.12 5.17 8.48
C TRP A 358 12.61 5.24 8.87
N ALA A 359 13.48 5.37 7.86
CA ALA A 359 14.91 5.18 8.02
C ALA A 359 15.63 6.40 8.63
N ASN A 360 16.50 6.15 9.60
CA ASN A 360 17.48 7.13 10.07
C ASN A 360 18.64 7.30 9.07
N PHE A 361 18.46 8.04 7.97
CA PHE A 361 19.51 8.23 6.96
C PHE A 361 20.81 8.89 7.47
N GLY A 362 20.79 9.49 8.65
CA GLY A 362 21.95 10.08 9.32
C GLY A 362 22.30 11.50 8.83
N GLY A 363 23.43 12.03 9.33
CA GLY A 363 23.89 13.37 8.98
C GLY A 363 22.95 14.46 9.50
N THR A 364 22.44 15.33 8.62
CA THR A 364 21.48 16.40 8.96
C THR A 364 20.04 16.05 8.56
N LYS A 365 19.78 14.77 8.24
CA LYS A 365 18.43 14.29 7.91
C LYS A 365 17.61 14.17 9.19
N HIS A 366 16.30 14.05 9.03
CA HIS A 366 15.37 13.80 10.14
C HIS A 366 15.62 12.41 10.76
N ALA A 367 15.49 12.31 12.09
CA ALA A 367 15.58 11.06 12.83
C ALA A 367 14.19 10.51 13.19
N TYR A 368 13.79 9.41 12.54
CA TYR A 368 12.55 8.68 12.85
C TYR A 368 12.66 7.83 14.12
N VAL A 369 13.88 7.36 14.45
CA VAL A 369 14.19 6.74 15.74
C VAL A 369 15.14 7.64 16.52
N PRO A 370 14.80 8.06 17.76
CA PRO A 370 15.69 8.88 18.57
C PRO A 370 17.00 8.17 18.89
N TYR A 371 18.15 8.83 18.66
CA TYR A 371 19.47 8.33 19.03
C TYR A 371 19.96 8.95 20.36
N PRO A 372 21.03 8.45 21.00
CA PRO A 372 21.62 9.07 22.20
C PRO A 372 21.89 10.58 22.02
N GLY A 373 21.20 11.40 22.82
CA GLY A 373 21.26 12.87 22.73
C GLY A 373 20.09 13.52 21.98
N HIS A 374 19.24 12.74 21.31
CA HIS A 374 18.02 13.24 20.67
C HIS A 374 16.95 13.57 21.71
N VAL A 375 16.18 14.64 21.48
CA VAL A 375 15.23 15.17 22.49
C VAL A 375 14.04 14.24 22.78
N LEU A 376 13.63 13.43 21.79
CA LEU A 376 12.57 12.42 21.95
C LEU A 376 13.05 11.12 22.59
N LEU A 377 14.35 10.99 22.90
CA LEU A 377 14.88 9.75 23.48
C LEU A 377 14.17 9.35 24.79
N PRO A 378 13.89 10.25 25.75
CA PRO A 378 13.17 9.87 26.97
C PRO A 378 11.78 9.27 26.69
N ASP A 379 11.07 9.82 25.71
CA ASP A 379 9.75 9.33 25.29
C ASP A 379 9.83 7.98 24.58
N PHE A 380 10.81 7.80 23.70
CA PHE A 380 11.04 6.51 23.03
C PHE A 380 11.46 5.41 24.01
N VAL A 381 12.25 5.75 25.05
CA VAL A 381 12.56 4.83 26.15
C VAL A 381 11.28 4.45 26.91
N ALA A 382 10.37 5.39 27.16
CA ALA A 382 9.09 5.11 27.81
C ALA A 382 8.17 4.24 26.91
N TYR A 383 8.13 4.53 25.61
CA TYR A 383 7.45 3.72 24.60
C TYR A 383 7.95 2.26 24.63
N HIS A 384 9.27 2.05 24.61
CA HIS A 384 9.89 0.71 24.70
C HIS A 384 9.58 -0.02 26.03
N GLN A 385 9.41 0.72 27.13
CA GLN A 385 9.08 0.12 28.43
C GLN A 385 7.59 -0.26 28.55
N ASP A 386 6.73 0.20 27.64
CA ASP A 386 5.32 -0.18 27.60
C ASP A 386 5.18 -1.65 27.16
N PRO A 387 4.57 -2.54 27.96
CA PRO A 387 4.37 -3.94 27.60
C PRO A 387 3.55 -4.18 26.32
N TYR A 388 2.84 -3.17 25.84
CA TYR A 388 2.13 -3.22 24.57
C TYR A 388 3.04 -3.08 23.36
N THR A 389 4.21 -2.45 23.47
CA THR A 389 5.17 -2.34 22.37
C THR A 389 6.21 -3.44 22.50
N LEU A 390 6.51 -4.11 21.40
CA LEU A 390 7.32 -5.33 21.41
C LEU A 390 8.51 -5.19 20.48
N PHE A 391 9.70 -5.50 21.00
CA PHE A 391 10.97 -5.41 20.30
C PHE A 391 11.57 -6.81 20.08
N ALA A 392 12.75 -6.90 19.49
CA ALA A 392 13.36 -8.18 19.12
C ALA A 392 13.52 -9.12 20.32
N ALA A 393 13.86 -8.60 21.50
CA ALA A 393 14.03 -9.40 22.71
C ALA A 393 12.71 -9.99 23.23
N ASP A 394 11.54 -9.52 22.79
CA ASP A 394 10.22 -10.04 23.16
C ASP A 394 9.74 -11.18 22.24
N LEU A 395 10.35 -11.32 21.06
CA LEU A 395 9.92 -12.29 20.05
C LEU A 395 10.11 -13.73 20.53
N ARG A 396 9.04 -14.55 20.47
CA ARG A 396 9.07 -15.98 20.82
C ARG A 396 8.34 -16.80 19.76
N GLY A 397 9.02 -17.80 19.21
CA GLY A 397 8.40 -18.80 18.34
C GLY A 397 7.80 -18.26 17.04
N VAL A 398 8.30 -17.13 16.53
CA VAL A 398 7.81 -16.46 15.30
C VAL A 398 7.72 -17.42 14.12
N PHE A 399 8.75 -18.26 13.95
CA PHE A 399 8.91 -19.14 12.78
C PHE A 399 8.70 -20.64 13.08
N SER A 400 8.21 -21.00 14.27
CA SER A 400 8.22 -22.39 14.75
C SER A 400 6.83 -23.05 14.88
N ALA A 401 5.75 -22.33 14.59
CA ALA A 401 4.40 -22.89 14.67
C ALA A 401 4.21 -24.06 13.68
N ARG A 402 3.63 -25.17 14.15
CA ARG A 402 3.25 -26.29 13.28
C ARG A 402 2.01 -25.91 12.49
N THR A 403 2.17 -25.71 11.18
CA THR A 403 1.09 -25.26 10.28
C THR A 403 0.96 -26.13 9.04
N THR A 404 -0.25 -26.20 8.51
CA THR A 404 -0.57 -26.79 7.19
C THR A 404 -1.18 -25.72 6.28
N ALA A 405 -0.78 -25.68 5.02
CA ALA A 405 -1.42 -24.81 4.06
C ALA A 405 -2.82 -25.34 3.71
N VAL A 406 -3.80 -24.46 3.65
CA VAL A 406 -5.08 -24.76 3.03
C VAL A 406 -4.94 -24.54 1.54
N ARG A 407 -5.25 -25.57 0.76
CA ARG A 407 -5.13 -25.51 -0.71
C ARG A 407 -6.02 -24.41 -1.28
N ASN A 408 -5.44 -23.66 -2.19
CA ASN A 408 -6.09 -22.62 -2.94
C ASN A 408 -7.04 -23.20 -3.99
N ALA A 409 -8.28 -22.71 -4.01
CA ALA A 409 -9.23 -23.02 -5.07
C ALA A 409 -8.76 -22.42 -6.40
N PRO A 410 -9.13 -23.02 -7.56
CA PRO A 410 -8.91 -22.40 -8.85
C PRO A 410 -9.51 -20.99 -8.92
N PHE A 411 -8.73 -20.08 -9.46
CA PHE A 411 -9.07 -18.68 -9.68
C PHE A 411 -8.83 -18.34 -11.15
N MET A 412 -9.69 -17.50 -11.71
CA MET A 412 -9.54 -16.96 -13.05
C MET A 412 -9.79 -15.46 -12.99
N HIS A 413 -8.98 -14.70 -13.74
CA HIS A 413 -9.21 -13.28 -13.97
C HIS A 413 -8.82 -12.86 -15.39
N LEU A 414 -9.48 -11.82 -15.88
CA LEU A 414 -9.17 -11.13 -17.13
C LEU A 414 -7.99 -10.19 -16.89
N VAL A 415 -6.88 -10.43 -17.61
CA VAL A 415 -5.62 -9.71 -17.46
C VAL A 415 -5.57 -8.50 -18.39
N THR A 416 -5.89 -8.71 -19.67
CA THR A 416 -6.01 -7.62 -20.65
C THR A 416 -7.15 -7.90 -21.63
N PRO A 417 -7.90 -6.88 -22.08
CA PRO A 417 -7.92 -5.53 -21.54
C PRO A 417 -8.47 -5.49 -20.10
N THR A 418 -7.97 -4.59 -19.26
CA THR A 418 -8.48 -4.40 -17.88
C THR A 418 -9.85 -3.72 -17.88
N ASP A 419 -10.56 -3.73 -16.74
CA ASP A 419 -11.82 -2.98 -16.61
C ASP A 419 -11.62 -1.50 -16.96
N ARG A 420 -12.53 -1.00 -17.78
CA ARG A 420 -12.56 0.34 -18.41
C ARG A 420 -11.33 0.72 -19.20
N GLN A 421 -10.47 -0.24 -19.57
CA GLN A 421 -9.38 0.04 -20.48
C GLN A 421 -9.93 0.52 -21.82
N ARG A 422 -9.36 1.62 -22.32
CA ARG A 422 -9.65 2.13 -23.66
C ARG A 422 -8.85 1.37 -24.70
N VAL A 423 -9.54 0.88 -25.73
CA VAL A 423 -8.96 0.21 -26.88
C VAL A 423 -9.35 0.97 -28.14
N ALA A 424 -8.42 1.76 -28.63
CA ALA A 424 -8.62 2.52 -29.85
C ALA A 424 -8.20 1.77 -31.12
N ALA A 425 -7.25 0.84 -30.99
CA ALA A 425 -6.77 0.01 -32.08
C ALA A 425 -7.86 -0.89 -32.67
N SER A 426 -7.66 -1.31 -33.92
CA SER A 426 -8.58 -2.21 -34.60
C SER A 426 -8.61 -3.65 -34.12
N LYS A 427 -7.64 -3.95 -33.28
CA LYS A 427 -7.37 -5.27 -32.75
C LYS A 427 -6.71 -5.10 -31.39
N THR A 428 -7.09 -5.94 -30.45
CA THR A 428 -6.40 -6.09 -29.16
C THR A 428 -6.26 -7.57 -28.81
N THR A 429 -5.43 -7.89 -27.82
CA THR A 429 -5.25 -9.25 -27.32
C THR A 429 -5.99 -9.41 -26.01
N VAL A 430 -6.93 -10.37 -25.97
CA VAL A 430 -7.58 -10.80 -24.74
C VAL A 430 -6.68 -11.81 -24.05
N ARG A 431 -6.29 -11.56 -22.80
CA ARG A 431 -5.49 -12.44 -21.96
C ARG A 431 -6.23 -12.81 -20.69
N VAL A 432 -6.25 -14.09 -20.36
CA VAL A 432 -6.87 -14.61 -19.16
C VAL A 432 -5.87 -15.44 -18.39
N ARG A 433 -5.78 -15.24 -17.08
CA ARG A 433 -4.97 -16.07 -16.21
C ARG A 433 -5.88 -17.05 -15.47
N VAL A 434 -5.43 -18.30 -15.36
CA VAL A 434 -6.09 -19.33 -14.55
C VAL A 434 -5.02 -19.97 -13.66
N THR A 435 -5.17 -19.89 -12.34
CA THR A 435 -4.21 -20.43 -11.36
C THR A 435 -4.94 -21.17 -10.24
N PRO A 436 -4.30 -22.14 -9.57
CA PRO A 436 -3.09 -22.86 -9.97
C PRO A 436 -3.38 -23.98 -11.01
N ALA A 437 -4.62 -24.08 -11.49
CA ALA A 437 -5.08 -25.17 -12.35
C ALA A 437 -5.03 -24.81 -13.85
N ARG A 438 -4.99 -25.84 -14.70
CA ARG A 438 -5.20 -25.68 -16.15
C ARG A 438 -6.68 -25.80 -16.47
N ALA A 439 -7.19 -24.86 -17.26
CA ALA A 439 -8.52 -24.95 -17.80
C ALA A 439 -8.55 -25.84 -19.06
N SER A 440 -9.57 -26.71 -19.13
CA SER A 440 -9.85 -27.55 -20.30
C SER A 440 -10.32 -26.73 -21.52
N ARG A 441 -10.97 -25.60 -21.25
CA ARG A 441 -11.47 -24.64 -22.24
C ARG A 441 -11.49 -23.26 -21.62
N VAL A 442 -10.99 -22.27 -22.36
CA VAL A 442 -11.12 -20.86 -22.03
C VAL A 442 -11.67 -20.13 -23.24
N THR A 443 -12.65 -19.26 -23.02
CA THR A 443 -13.31 -18.49 -24.06
C THR A 443 -13.58 -17.05 -23.62
N TYR A 444 -13.76 -16.17 -24.58
CA TYR A 444 -14.32 -14.83 -24.36
C TYR A 444 -15.52 -14.58 -25.27
N CYS A 445 -16.43 -13.70 -24.86
CA CYS A 445 -17.47 -13.13 -25.71
C CYS A 445 -17.61 -11.63 -25.44
N VAL A 446 -18.18 -10.91 -26.40
CA VAL A 446 -18.44 -9.47 -26.31
C VAL A 446 -19.95 -9.27 -26.35
N ASN A 447 -20.51 -8.54 -25.38
CA ASN A 447 -21.95 -8.27 -25.23
C ASN A 447 -22.82 -9.55 -25.30
N GLY A 448 -22.36 -10.64 -24.68
CA GLY A 448 -23.07 -11.93 -24.71
C GLY A 448 -23.10 -12.62 -26.08
N GLY A 449 -22.35 -12.14 -27.06
CA GLY A 449 -22.28 -12.70 -28.41
C GLY A 449 -21.55 -14.05 -28.48
N ARG A 450 -21.14 -14.42 -29.70
CA ARG A 450 -20.48 -15.72 -29.95
C ARG A 450 -19.18 -15.87 -29.17
N ALA A 451 -19.10 -16.92 -28.34
CA ALA A 451 -17.88 -17.28 -27.62
C ALA A 451 -16.74 -17.69 -28.57
N ARG A 452 -15.56 -17.11 -28.36
CA ARG A 452 -14.31 -17.33 -29.10
C ARG A 452 -13.28 -17.97 -28.16
N ARG A 453 -12.49 -18.92 -28.67
CA ARG A 453 -11.55 -19.70 -27.87
C ARG A 453 -10.24 -18.95 -27.66
N LEU A 454 -9.72 -18.98 -26.43
CA LEU A 454 -8.39 -18.54 -26.06
C LEU A 454 -7.44 -19.74 -25.95
N ARG A 455 -6.14 -19.53 -26.21
CA ARG A 455 -5.11 -20.57 -26.20
C ARG A 455 -4.01 -20.21 -25.21
N LEU A 456 -3.53 -21.21 -24.46
CA LEU A 456 -2.41 -21.02 -23.55
C LEU A 456 -1.15 -20.63 -24.35
N ASP A 457 -0.53 -19.51 -24.01
CA ASP A 457 0.71 -19.01 -24.60
C ASP A 457 1.95 -19.37 -23.75
N ALA A 458 3.12 -18.92 -24.19
CA ALA A 458 4.40 -19.21 -23.54
C ALA A 458 4.56 -18.52 -22.17
N ASP A 459 3.87 -17.40 -21.96
CA ASP A 459 3.90 -16.63 -20.71
C ASP A 459 2.87 -17.16 -19.70
N GLY A 460 2.10 -18.18 -20.08
CA GLY A 460 1.14 -18.87 -19.24
C GLY A 460 -0.22 -18.16 -19.16
N PHE A 461 -0.56 -17.32 -20.13
CA PHE A 461 -1.89 -16.74 -20.28
C PHE A 461 -2.69 -17.49 -21.34
N TYR A 462 -4.00 -17.58 -21.15
CA TYR A 462 -4.91 -17.97 -22.22
C TYR A 462 -5.20 -16.74 -23.06
N SER A 463 -4.63 -16.69 -24.25
CA SER A 463 -4.57 -15.51 -25.09
C SER A 463 -5.26 -15.71 -26.43
N GLY A 464 -5.74 -14.63 -27.02
CA GLY A 464 -6.38 -14.63 -28.33
C GLY A 464 -6.71 -13.23 -28.82
N ASP A 465 -6.65 -13.08 -30.14
CA ASP A 465 -6.89 -11.81 -30.79
C ASP A 465 -8.38 -11.47 -30.88
N TRP A 466 -8.72 -10.26 -30.48
CA TRP A 466 -10.03 -9.67 -30.66
C TRP A 466 -9.97 -8.53 -31.68
N SER A 467 -10.46 -8.82 -32.89
CA SER A 467 -10.77 -7.79 -33.90
C SER A 467 -12.02 -7.03 -33.50
N ILE A 468 -11.92 -5.69 -33.43
CA ILE A 468 -12.98 -4.78 -33.03
C ILE A 468 -13.68 -4.25 -34.28
N ASP A 469 -15.01 -4.35 -34.29
CA ASP A 469 -15.85 -3.84 -35.38
C ASP A 469 -15.65 -2.32 -35.51
N PRO A 470 -15.27 -1.80 -36.70
CA PRO A 470 -15.19 -0.36 -36.92
C PRO A 470 -16.48 0.39 -36.54
N ALA A 471 -17.67 -0.22 -36.70
CA ALA A 471 -18.95 0.40 -36.38
C ALA A 471 -19.16 0.67 -34.88
N THR A 472 -18.41 -0.01 -34.00
CA THR A 472 -18.49 0.17 -32.55
C THR A 472 -17.37 1.03 -31.98
N ARG A 473 -16.47 1.58 -32.81
CA ARG A 473 -15.39 2.50 -32.39
C ARG A 473 -15.84 3.95 -32.42
N ASN A 474 -16.87 4.26 -31.65
CA ASN A 474 -17.49 5.58 -31.58
C ASN A 474 -17.63 6.04 -30.13
N ASN A 475 -16.56 5.87 -29.34
CA ASN A 475 -16.51 6.21 -27.92
C ASN A 475 -17.63 5.52 -27.11
N ARG A 476 -17.84 4.23 -27.35
CA ARG A 476 -18.84 3.41 -26.65
C ARG A 476 -18.18 2.35 -25.79
N SER A 477 -18.89 1.87 -24.78
CA SER A 477 -18.48 0.73 -23.97
C SER A 477 -19.06 -0.59 -24.49
N VAL A 478 -18.34 -1.68 -24.25
CA VAL A 478 -18.83 -3.06 -24.45
C VAL A 478 -18.46 -3.91 -23.24
N THR A 479 -19.25 -4.92 -22.93
CA THR A 479 -18.91 -5.90 -21.90
C THR A 479 -18.14 -7.06 -22.53
N LEU A 480 -16.90 -7.24 -22.10
CA LEU A 480 -16.07 -8.41 -22.40
C LEU A 480 -16.24 -9.42 -21.26
N THR A 481 -16.76 -10.61 -21.56
CA THR A 481 -16.91 -11.70 -20.58
C THR A 481 -15.97 -12.83 -20.94
N VAL A 482 -15.20 -13.31 -19.98
CA VAL A 482 -14.32 -14.48 -20.11
C VAL A 482 -14.84 -15.64 -19.26
N SER A 483 -14.56 -16.85 -19.71
CA SER A 483 -14.99 -18.07 -19.04
C SER A 483 -13.96 -19.17 -19.17
N ALA A 484 -13.67 -19.87 -18.07
CA ALA A 484 -12.78 -21.02 -18.02
C ALA A 484 -13.48 -22.22 -17.38
N ARG A 485 -13.32 -23.41 -17.99
CA ARG A 485 -13.79 -24.67 -17.43
C ARG A 485 -12.63 -25.41 -16.73
N VAL A 486 -12.68 -25.46 -15.40
CA VAL A 486 -11.67 -26.07 -14.52
C VAL A 486 -12.35 -27.15 -13.67
N ASP A 487 -11.85 -28.38 -13.74
CA ASP A 487 -12.34 -29.51 -12.93
C ASP A 487 -13.86 -29.70 -12.95
N GLY A 488 -14.51 -29.43 -14.09
CA GLY A 488 -15.96 -29.53 -14.27
C GLY A 488 -16.75 -28.27 -13.89
N THR A 489 -16.14 -27.32 -13.18
CA THR A 489 -16.73 -26.03 -12.82
C THR A 489 -16.39 -24.96 -13.86
N THR A 490 -17.33 -24.04 -14.09
CA THR A 490 -17.10 -22.87 -14.94
C THR A 490 -16.83 -21.65 -14.06
N LEU A 491 -15.67 -21.02 -14.25
CA LEU A 491 -15.34 -19.71 -13.69
C LEU A 491 -15.64 -18.64 -14.75
N THR A 492 -16.09 -17.46 -14.31
CA THR A 492 -16.38 -16.31 -15.19
C THR A 492 -15.80 -15.04 -14.60
N ASP A 493 -15.37 -14.14 -15.47
CA ASP A 493 -14.97 -12.78 -15.12
C ASP A 493 -15.39 -11.83 -16.26
N SER A 494 -15.52 -10.55 -15.98
CA SER A 494 -15.97 -9.58 -16.97
C SER A 494 -15.44 -8.17 -16.72
N ALA A 495 -15.24 -7.45 -17.80
CA ALA A 495 -14.84 -6.06 -17.80
C ALA A 495 -15.68 -5.25 -18.79
N VAL A 496 -15.91 -3.98 -18.47
CA VAL A 496 -16.42 -2.98 -19.42
C VAL A 496 -15.23 -2.42 -20.18
N ILE A 497 -15.21 -2.49 -21.50
CA ILE A 497 -14.11 -2.00 -22.35
C ILE A 497 -14.58 -0.78 -23.13
N LEU A 498 -13.80 0.29 -23.12
CA LEU A 498 -14.10 1.51 -23.88
C LEU A 498 -13.50 1.41 -25.28
N LEU A 499 -14.28 1.63 -26.34
CA LEU A 499 -13.87 1.42 -27.73
C LEU A 499 -13.73 2.73 -28.50
N GLY A 500 -12.65 2.82 -29.27
CA GLY A 500 -12.34 3.96 -30.13
C GLY A 500 -11.50 5.03 -29.44
N GLU A 501 -10.93 5.89 -30.28
CA GLU A 501 -10.19 7.08 -29.84
C GLU A 501 -11.13 8.07 -29.16
N VAL A 502 -10.61 8.77 -28.15
CA VAL A 502 -11.20 10.03 -27.68
C VAL A 502 -10.45 11.13 -28.41
N ALA A 503 -11.17 12.13 -28.92
CA ALA A 503 -10.50 13.28 -29.52
C ALA A 503 -9.58 13.91 -28.45
N PRO A 504 -8.29 14.14 -28.76
CA PRO A 504 -7.41 14.78 -27.80
C PRO A 504 -7.95 16.18 -27.51
N LEU A 505 -7.92 16.55 -26.23
CA LEU A 505 -8.27 17.90 -25.82
C LEU A 505 -7.27 18.91 -26.41
N PRO A 506 -7.70 20.15 -26.71
CA PRO A 506 -6.77 21.20 -27.14
C PRO A 506 -5.69 21.46 -26.07
N ALA A 507 -4.55 22.03 -26.49
CA ALA A 507 -3.52 22.45 -25.53
C ALA A 507 -4.10 23.40 -24.48
N GLY A 508 -3.71 23.21 -23.21
CA GLY A 508 -4.24 23.97 -22.07
C GLY A 508 -5.46 23.34 -21.40
N TRP A 509 -6.18 22.43 -22.06
CA TRP A 509 -7.38 21.82 -21.47
C TRP A 509 -7.03 20.72 -20.46
N VAL A 510 -7.76 20.73 -19.35
CA VAL A 510 -7.71 19.70 -18.31
C VAL A 510 -8.80 18.66 -18.54
N ASP A 511 -10.04 19.10 -18.74
CA ASP A 511 -11.18 18.21 -19.01
C ASP A 511 -12.38 18.96 -19.61
N ASP A 512 -13.05 18.31 -20.55
CA ASP A 512 -14.36 18.69 -21.11
C ASP A 512 -15.46 17.67 -20.75
N PHE A 513 -15.10 16.63 -19.98
CA PHE A 513 -15.96 15.54 -19.52
C PHE A 513 -16.58 14.63 -20.60
N GLU A 514 -16.35 14.91 -21.89
CA GLU A 514 -16.89 14.11 -23.00
C GLU A 514 -16.17 12.76 -23.15
N GLY A 515 -14.89 12.72 -22.77
CA GLY A 515 -14.04 11.54 -22.86
C GLY A 515 -14.53 10.32 -22.05
N TYR A 516 -15.45 10.52 -21.11
CA TYR A 516 -16.01 9.47 -20.25
C TYR A 516 -17.27 8.82 -20.82
N ALA A 517 -17.90 9.41 -21.85
CA ALA A 517 -19.04 8.83 -22.55
C ALA A 517 -20.20 8.35 -21.65
N GLY A 518 -20.50 9.09 -20.58
CA GLY A 518 -21.56 8.75 -19.63
C GLY A 518 -21.19 7.68 -18.59
N ASP A 519 -19.90 7.31 -18.47
CA ASP A 519 -19.42 6.37 -17.45
C ASP A 519 -18.86 7.10 -16.22
N ASP A 520 -19.70 7.27 -15.20
CA ASP A 520 -19.34 7.90 -13.92
C ASP A 520 -18.16 7.24 -13.21
N THR A 521 -17.98 5.92 -13.41
CA THR A 521 -16.85 5.21 -12.83
C THR A 521 -15.56 5.57 -13.56
N ALA A 522 -15.59 5.70 -14.89
CA ALA A 522 -14.42 6.17 -15.65
C ALA A 522 -14.04 7.60 -15.23
N LEU A 523 -15.02 8.49 -15.04
CA LEU A 523 -14.83 9.83 -14.49
C LEU A 523 -14.16 9.77 -13.10
N SER A 524 -14.76 9.06 -12.14
CA SER A 524 -14.20 8.92 -10.78
C SER A 524 -12.84 8.21 -10.75
N GLN A 525 -12.46 7.46 -11.78
CA GLN A 525 -11.13 6.85 -11.87
C GLN A 525 -10.07 7.79 -12.44
N ALA A 526 -10.46 8.79 -13.22
CA ALA A 526 -9.55 9.77 -13.80
C ALA A 526 -9.12 10.86 -12.80
N TYR A 527 -9.85 10.99 -11.69
CA TYR A 527 -9.59 11.97 -10.65
C TYR A 527 -9.10 11.34 -9.33
N THR A 528 -8.25 12.06 -8.61
CA THR A 528 -7.89 11.82 -7.21
C THR A 528 -9.04 12.22 -6.30
N HIS A 529 -9.07 11.66 -5.09
CA HIS A 529 -10.12 11.95 -4.11
C HIS A 529 -9.52 12.16 -2.72
N VAL A 530 -9.89 13.26 -2.09
CA VAL A 530 -9.56 13.60 -0.70
C VAL A 530 -10.87 13.80 0.05
N ASN A 531 -11.01 13.11 1.19
CA ASN A 531 -12.22 13.09 2.02
C ASN A 531 -13.48 12.67 1.24
N SER A 532 -14.65 12.81 1.85
CA SER A 532 -15.91 12.25 1.33
C SER A 532 -16.51 13.12 0.23
N HIS A 533 -16.67 12.55 -0.97
CA HIS A 533 -17.46 13.10 -2.06
C HIS A 533 -17.70 12.06 -3.17
N THR A 534 -18.56 12.37 -4.12
CA THR A 534 -18.77 11.60 -5.35
C THR A 534 -18.73 12.48 -6.58
N LEU A 535 -18.23 11.94 -7.68
CA LEU A 535 -18.20 12.59 -9.00
C LEU A 535 -19.10 11.81 -9.96
N THR A 536 -20.01 12.50 -10.63
CA THR A 536 -20.88 11.93 -11.67
C THR A 536 -21.01 12.89 -12.84
N LEU A 537 -21.28 12.37 -14.03
CA LEU A 537 -21.53 13.19 -15.22
C LEU A 537 -22.96 13.74 -15.18
N SER A 538 -23.11 15.03 -15.47
CA SER A 538 -24.40 15.71 -15.57
C SER A 538 -24.71 16.07 -17.01
N ALA A 539 -25.82 15.57 -17.53
CA ALA A 539 -26.32 15.98 -18.84
C ALA A 539 -27.07 17.33 -18.80
N ASP A 540 -27.44 17.81 -17.61
CA ASP A 540 -28.30 18.98 -17.45
C ASP A 540 -27.51 20.25 -17.07
N HIS A 541 -26.37 20.11 -16.38
CA HIS A 541 -25.56 21.22 -15.89
C HIS A 541 -24.18 21.22 -16.55
N LYS A 542 -24.06 21.98 -17.64
CA LYS A 542 -22.87 22.04 -18.51
C LYS A 542 -22.85 23.32 -19.35
N SER A 543 -21.69 23.80 -19.74
CA SER A 543 -21.52 24.92 -20.67
C SER A 543 -21.54 24.46 -22.12
N SER A 544 -20.97 23.30 -22.40
CA SER A 544 -20.86 22.77 -23.74
C SER A 544 -21.08 21.26 -23.76
N GLY A 545 -20.82 20.62 -24.90
CA GLY A 545 -20.85 19.16 -25.00
C GLY A 545 -22.16 18.48 -24.57
N SER A 546 -22.00 17.26 -24.07
CA SER A 546 -23.04 16.35 -23.59
C SER A 546 -23.03 16.23 -22.07
N TYR A 547 -21.89 16.45 -21.42
CA TYR A 547 -21.68 16.22 -20.00
C TYR A 547 -20.90 17.36 -19.35
N GLY A 548 -21.32 17.77 -18.15
CA GLY A 548 -20.47 18.45 -17.17
C GLY A 548 -20.20 17.54 -15.98
N LEU A 549 -19.39 17.98 -15.04
CA LEU A 549 -19.16 17.33 -13.75
C LEU A 549 -20.21 17.77 -12.73
N ALA A 550 -20.78 16.81 -11.99
CA ALA A 550 -21.45 17.04 -10.72
C ALA A 550 -20.55 16.54 -9.58
N TYR A 551 -20.13 17.45 -8.71
CA TYR A 551 -19.33 17.20 -7.52
C TYR A 551 -20.23 17.27 -6.29
N ALA A 552 -20.65 16.12 -5.79
CA ALA A 552 -21.44 16.02 -4.57
C ALA A 552 -20.55 15.83 -3.33
N TYR A 553 -20.57 16.77 -2.38
CA TYR A 553 -19.73 16.76 -1.19
C TYR A 553 -20.48 16.37 0.09
N ASP A 554 -19.74 15.86 1.09
CA ASP A 554 -20.25 15.58 2.44
C ASP A 554 -19.22 15.94 3.52
N PHE A 555 -19.45 17.06 4.21
CA PHE A 555 -18.60 17.57 5.30
C PHE A 555 -18.93 16.99 6.67
N THR A 556 -19.79 15.97 6.78
CA THR A 556 -20.11 15.34 8.09
C THR A 556 -18.86 14.78 8.79
N GLY A 557 -17.85 14.37 8.02
CA GLY A 557 -16.62 13.76 8.54
C GLY A 557 -15.34 14.60 8.41
N ALA A 558 -15.35 15.69 7.65
CA ALA A 558 -14.18 16.53 7.39
C ALA A 558 -14.60 17.96 6.99
N GLU A 559 -13.76 18.95 7.27
CA GLU A 559 -14.04 20.37 6.95
C GLU A 559 -13.71 20.76 5.49
N TYR A 560 -13.16 19.84 4.70
CA TYR A 560 -12.90 20.06 3.29
C TYR A 560 -12.94 18.74 2.51
N THR A 561 -13.07 18.84 1.20
CA THR A 561 -13.00 17.71 0.26
C THR A 561 -12.31 18.18 -1.02
N GLY A 562 -11.63 17.29 -1.72
CA GLY A 562 -10.80 17.67 -2.87
C GLY A 562 -10.81 16.61 -3.95
N THR A 563 -10.85 17.05 -5.21
CA THR A 563 -10.65 16.17 -6.35
C THR A 563 -9.68 16.80 -7.33
N GLY A 564 -8.85 15.99 -7.99
CA GLY A 564 -7.84 16.51 -8.89
C GLY A 564 -7.45 15.58 -10.00
N LYS A 565 -6.79 16.13 -11.00
CA LYS A 565 -6.33 15.40 -12.18
C LYS A 565 -4.86 15.74 -12.42
N PRO A 566 -3.98 14.74 -12.58
CA PRO A 566 -2.63 14.99 -13.06
C PRO A 566 -2.70 15.66 -14.44
N VAL A 567 -1.87 16.68 -14.63
CA VAL A 567 -1.74 17.42 -15.87
C VAL A 567 -0.25 17.47 -16.17
N ASP A 568 0.21 17.01 -17.33
CA ASP A 568 1.60 17.17 -17.74
C ASP A 568 1.62 18.14 -18.93
N ALA A 569 1.76 19.44 -18.64
CA ALA A 569 1.55 20.47 -19.65
C ALA A 569 2.42 21.73 -19.46
N ASP A 570 2.74 22.34 -20.59
CA ASP A 570 3.30 23.69 -20.68
C ASP A 570 2.16 24.69 -20.90
N TRP A 571 1.89 25.50 -19.88
CA TRP A 571 0.90 26.58 -19.89
C TRP A 571 1.54 27.97 -19.98
N SER A 572 2.83 28.08 -20.31
CA SER A 572 3.56 29.35 -20.35
C SER A 572 3.04 30.35 -21.41
N ALA A 573 2.28 29.86 -22.39
CA ALA A 573 1.64 30.67 -23.42
C ALA A 573 0.25 31.22 -23.03
N PHE A 574 -0.33 30.75 -21.92
CA PHE A 574 -1.65 31.15 -21.44
C PHE A 574 -1.55 32.18 -20.31
N THR A 575 -2.65 32.85 -20.01
CA THR A 575 -2.71 33.95 -19.02
C THR A 575 -3.69 33.70 -17.88
N SER A 576 -4.64 32.79 -18.07
CA SER A 576 -5.66 32.47 -17.08
C SER A 576 -6.05 30.99 -17.11
N LEU A 577 -6.60 30.51 -16.00
CA LEU A 577 -7.41 29.30 -15.95
C LEU A 577 -8.88 29.70 -16.05
N ALA A 578 -9.65 28.99 -16.88
CA ALA A 578 -11.09 29.11 -16.90
C ALA A 578 -11.82 27.78 -16.79
N LEU A 579 -13.02 27.85 -16.26
CA LEU A 579 -14.01 26.78 -16.24
C LEU A 579 -15.40 27.39 -16.17
N TRP A 580 -16.40 26.67 -16.64
CA TRP A 580 -17.78 26.95 -16.26
C TRP A 580 -18.08 26.33 -14.90
N MET A 581 -18.78 27.08 -14.04
CA MET A 581 -19.13 26.63 -12.70
C MET A 581 -20.53 27.09 -12.31
N GLN A 582 -21.29 26.17 -11.71
CA GLN A 582 -22.54 26.45 -11.03
C GLN A 582 -22.41 25.99 -9.58
N GLY A 583 -22.40 26.96 -8.66
CA GLY A 583 -22.46 26.70 -7.22
C GLY A 583 -23.84 26.24 -6.76
N ASP A 584 -23.95 25.93 -5.48
CA ASP A 584 -25.15 25.38 -4.86
C ASP A 584 -25.90 26.39 -3.97
N GLY A 585 -25.43 27.64 -3.94
CA GLY A 585 -26.03 28.71 -3.13
C GLY A 585 -25.56 28.71 -1.68
N SER A 586 -24.65 27.81 -1.30
CA SER A 586 -24.12 27.74 0.07
C SER A 586 -23.07 28.82 0.34
N ALA A 587 -22.80 29.05 1.63
CA ALA A 587 -21.68 29.85 2.10
C ALA A 587 -20.35 29.05 2.17
N ASN A 588 -20.31 27.85 1.57
CA ASN A 588 -19.08 27.07 1.45
C ASN A 588 -18.13 27.75 0.45
N GLY A 589 -16.82 27.47 0.59
CA GLY A 589 -15.79 27.99 -0.29
C GLY A 589 -15.35 26.96 -1.33
N GLY A 590 -14.99 27.43 -2.53
CA GLY A 590 -14.25 26.65 -3.52
C GLY A 590 -12.84 27.18 -3.72
N ALA A 591 -11.90 26.32 -4.10
CA ALA A 591 -10.55 26.71 -4.49
C ALA A 591 -10.10 25.91 -5.73
N LEU A 592 -9.64 26.65 -6.74
CA LEU A 592 -8.92 26.11 -7.89
C LEU A 592 -7.45 26.05 -7.51
N GLN A 593 -6.83 24.87 -7.62
CA GLN A 593 -5.42 24.68 -7.37
C GLN A 593 -4.69 24.26 -8.65
N ILE A 594 -3.52 24.87 -8.89
CA ILE A 594 -2.55 24.46 -9.89
C ILE A 594 -1.27 24.07 -9.18
N VAL A 595 -0.76 22.87 -9.44
CA VAL A 595 0.57 22.44 -8.98
C VAL A 595 1.56 22.70 -10.11
N ALA A 596 2.53 23.58 -9.87
CA ALA A 596 3.45 24.03 -10.90
C ALA A 596 4.86 24.21 -10.35
N GLY A 597 5.83 23.50 -10.95
CA GLY A 597 7.22 23.52 -10.48
C GLY A 597 7.38 23.06 -9.03
N GLY A 598 6.50 22.15 -8.56
CA GLY A 598 6.50 21.62 -7.19
C GLY A 598 5.88 22.53 -6.13
N VAL A 599 5.18 23.60 -6.54
CA VAL A 599 4.49 24.53 -5.63
C VAL A 599 2.99 24.49 -5.89
N ASP A 600 2.21 24.51 -4.82
CA ASP A 600 0.75 24.53 -4.84
C ASP A 600 0.24 25.98 -4.91
N PHE A 601 -0.47 26.35 -5.96
CA PHE A 601 -1.04 27.69 -6.13
C PHE A 601 -2.56 27.67 -6.12
N TRP A 602 -3.21 28.56 -5.39
CA TRP A 602 -4.64 28.64 -5.14
C TRP A 602 -5.29 29.91 -5.67
N TYR A 603 -6.51 29.76 -6.17
CA TYR A 603 -7.44 30.83 -6.49
C TYR A 603 -8.82 30.50 -5.90
N GLN A 604 -9.36 31.40 -5.08
CA GLN A 604 -10.64 31.18 -4.38
C GLN A 604 -11.84 31.50 -5.27
N VAL A 605 -12.87 30.67 -5.21
CA VAL A 605 -14.14 30.86 -5.91
C VAL A 605 -15.32 30.71 -4.95
N PRO A 606 -16.33 31.59 -4.99
CA PRO A 606 -17.53 31.46 -4.17
C PRO A 606 -18.47 30.38 -4.72
N LEU A 607 -19.20 29.67 -3.83
CA LEU A 607 -20.20 28.67 -4.21
C LEU A 607 -21.65 29.19 -4.14
N SER A 608 -21.82 30.47 -3.82
CA SER A 608 -23.13 31.10 -3.62
C SER A 608 -23.92 31.36 -4.91
N ASP A 609 -23.27 31.33 -6.07
CA ASP A 609 -23.92 31.59 -7.36
C ASP A 609 -24.47 30.30 -7.98
N THR A 610 -25.77 30.26 -8.24
CA THR A 610 -26.48 29.10 -8.79
C THR A 610 -26.84 29.24 -10.27
N SER A 611 -26.43 30.32 -10.94
CA SER A 611 -26.81 30.62 -12.32
C SER A 611 -25.98 29.89 -13.37
N GLY A 612 -24.79 29.40 -13.00
CA GLY A 612 -23.87 28.72 -13.90
C GLY A 612 -23.18 29.70 -14.86
N GLN A 613 -21.91 30.01 -14.61
CA GLN A 613 -21.16 30.98 -15.40
C GLN A 613 -19.72 30.58 -15.62
N GLU A 614 -19.09 31.16 -16.63
CA GLU A 614 -17.64 31.04 -16.80
C GLU A 614 -16.92 31.84 -15.71
N ILE A 615 -16.05 31.15 -14.98
CA ILE A 615 -15.07 31.74 -14.07
C ILE A 615 -13.74 31.80 -14.82
N ARG A 616 -13.12 32.98 -14.80
CA ARG A 616 -11.79 33.22 -15.36
C ARG A 616 -10.87 33.71 -14.24
N ALA A 617 -9.86 32.90 -13.92
CA ALA A 617 -8.89 33.13 -12.87
C ALA A 617 -7.53 33.46 -13.50
N PRO A 618 -7.10 34.74 -13.51
CA PRO A 618 -5.79 35.13 -14.03
C PRO A 618 -4.66 34.45 -13.25
N PHE A 619 -3.65 33.90 -13.94
CA PHE A 619 -2.53 33.24 -13.26
C PHE A 619 -1.76 34.17 -12.32
N SER A 620 -1.78 35.48 -12.59
CA SER A 620 -1.21 36.50 -11.70
C SER A 620 -1.92 36.64 -10.36
N GLU A 621 -3.14 36.14 -10.23
CA GLU A 621 -3.94 36.21 -8.99
C GLU A 621 -3.87 34.91 -8.18
N PHE A 622 -3.26 33.85 -8.73
CA PHE A 622 -2.98 32.66 -7.97
C PHE A 622 -1.89 32.92 -6.93
N THR A 623 -2.12 32.48 -5.70
CA THR A 623 -1.17 32.62 -4.59
C THR A 623 -0.74 31.26 -4.06
N PRO A 624 0.48 31.11 -3.53
CA PRO A 624 0.87 29.87 -2.88
C PRO A 624 -0.16 29.44 -1.84
N ALA A 625 -0.44 28.14 -1.77
CA ALA A 625 -1.41 27.59 -0.83
C ALA A 625 -1.04 28.02 0.61
N PRO A 626 -2.02 28.35 1.47
CA PRO A 626 -1.73 28.98 2.77
C PRO A 626 -0.84 28.15 3.70
N TRP A 627 -0.81 26.83 3.52
CA TRP A 627 0.06 25.92 4.29
C TRP A 627 1.47 25.79 3.72
N ASP A 628 1.70 26.16 2.45
CA ASP A 628 3.01 26.09 1.81
C ASP A 628 3.87 27.31 2.20
N THR A 629 4.23 27.33 3.49
CA THR A 629 5.01 28.40 4.08
C THR A 629 6.44 28.47 3.52
N ALA A 630 6.96 27.36 2.99
CA ALA A 630 8.26 27.30 2.35
C ALA A 630 8.30 28.12 1.04
N HIS A 631 7.16 28.25 0.37
CA HIS A 631 7.03 28.95 -0.90
C HIS A 631 6.09 30.17 -0.85
N ALA A 632 5.86 30.77 0.33
CA ALA A 632 4.90 31.87 0.51
C ALA A 632 5.11 33.10 -0.41
N GLY A 633 6.33 33.30 -0.95
CA GLY A 633 6.66 34.37 -1.90
C GLY A 633 6.72 33.93 -3.37
N ALA A 634 6.40 32.67 -3.67
CA ALA A 634 6.40 32.17 -5.03
C ALA A 634 5.26 32.78 -5.85
N VAL A 635 5.48 32.88 -7.16
CA VAL A 635 4.49 33.37 -8.13
C VAL A 635 4.34 32.34 -9.24
N LEU A 636 3.14 32.24 -9.80
CA LEU A 636 2.83 31.38 -10.93
C LEU A 636 3.29 32.04 -12.25
N ASP A 637 4.61 32.14 -12.42
CA ASP A 637 5.26 32.72 -13.59
C ASP A 637 5.36 31.76 -14.78
N ALA A 638 5.81 32.25 -15.93
CA ALA A 638 5.99 31.44 -17.15
C ALA A 638 6.91 30.23 -16.96
N ALA A 639 7.92 30.31 -16.09
CA ALA A 639 8.85 29.21 -15.85
C ALA A 639 8.19 28.07 -15.05
N ARG A 640 7.28 28.40 -14.13
CA ARG A 640 6.45 27.43 -13.42
C ARG A 640 5.31 26.91 -14.28
N LEU A 641 4.65 27.78 -15.04
CA LEU A 641 3.59 27.40 -15.98
C LEU A 641 4.09 26.45 -17.06
N ALA A 642 5.38 26.49 -17.42
CA ALA A 642 5.99 25.48 -18.29
C ALA A 642 6.10 24.07 -17.67
N LYS A 643 5.76 23.92 -16.39
CA LYS A 643 5.91 22.70 -15.57
C LYS A 643 4.68 22.46 -14.70
N VAL A 644 3.49 22.58 -15.28
CA VAL A 644 2.24 22.24 -14.58
C VAL A 644 2.15 20.73 -14.48
N THR A 645 1.91 20.23 -13.25
CA THR A 645 1.87 18.80 -12.93
C THR A 645 0.49 18.32 -12.47
N ALA A 646 -0.39 19.22 -12.01
CA ALA A 646 -1.75 18.87 -11.62
C ALA A 646 -2.71 20.07 -11.57
N PHE A 647 -4.00 19.77 -11.72
CA PHE A 647 -5.10 20.65 -11.36
C PHE A 647 -5.93 19.98 -10.25
N ASN A 648 -6.33 20.73 -9.22
CA ASN A 648 -7.25 20.25 -8.19
C ASN A 648 -8.37 21.26 -7.92
N LEU A 649 -9.55 20.75 -7.57
CA LEU A 649 -10.72 21.48 -7.13
C LEU A 649 -11.05 21.08 -5.70
N TYR A 650 -10.89 22.02 -4.78
CA TYR A 650 -11.22 21.85 -3.37
C TYR A 650 -12.51 22.57 -3.02
N LEU A 651 -13.30 21.95 -2.16
CA LEU A 651 -14.46 22.55 -1.51
C LEU A 651 -14.21 22.55 0.00
N VAL A 652 -14.49 23.68 0.66
CA VAL A 652 -14.21 23.91 2.08
C VAL A 652 -15.52 24.29 2.79
N HIS A 653 -15.76 23.69 3.95
CA HIS A 653 -16.95 23.95 4.75
C HIS A 653 -16.90 25.37 5.33
N GLY A 654 -17.90 26.18 5.00
CA GLY A 654 -18.11 27.49 5.59
C GLY A 654 -18.74 27.37 6.98
N SER A 655 -18.43 28.30 7.88
CA SER A 655 -19.10 28.38 9.18
C SER A 655 -20.61 28.48 9.01
N ASP A 656 -21.36 27.61 9.69
CA ASP A 656 -22.83 27.49 9.61
C ASP A 656 -23.40 27.20 8.20
N ALA A 657 -22.55 26.75 7.27
CA ALA A 657 -22.95 26.40 5.91
C ALA A 657 -23.48 24.96 5.81
N ALA A 658 -24.09 24.64 4.67
CA ALA A 658 -24.61 23.31 4.38
C ALA A 658 -23.49 22.25 4.45
N THR A 659 -23.78 21.13 5.12
CA THR A 659 -22.83 20.02 5.24
C THR A 659 -22.83 19.10 4.01
N LYS A 660 -23.83 19.21 3.13
CA LYS A 660 -23.92 18.45 1.88
C LYS A 660 -24.49 19.34 0.77
N GLY A 661 -24.01 19.15 -0.44
CA GLY A 661 -24.45 19.89 -1.62
C GLY A 661 -23.82 19.34 -2.89
N ILE A 662 -24.16 19.93 -4.03
CA ILE A 662 -23.64 19.54 -5.35
C ILE A 662 -23.23 20.80 -6.11
N VAL A 663 -21.96 20.85 -6.50
CA VAL A 663 -21.40 21.90 -7.37
C VAL A 663 -21.21 21.32 -8.76
N TYR A 664 -21.48 22.10 -9.80
CA TYR A 664 -21.28 21.66 -11.18
C TYR A 664 -20.13 22.43 -11.84
N VAL A 665 -19.35 21.73 -12.65
CA VAL A 665 -18.16 22.26 -13.33
C VAL A 665 -18.10 21.73 -14.76
N ASP A 666 -17.66 22.55 -15.70
CA ASP A 666 -17.46 22.15 -17.10
C ASP A 666 -16.30 22.92 -17.77
N ASP A 667 -15.76 22.41 -18.87
CA ASP A 667 -14.74 23.02 -19.73
C ASP A 667 -13.51 23.62 -18.99
N ILE A 668 -12.81 22.82 -18.17
CA ILE A 668 -11.64 23.26 -17.41
C ILE A 668 -10.43 23.40 -18.33
N ARG A 669 -9.87 24.61 -18.48
CA ARG A 669 -8.80 24.91 -19.43
C ARG A 669 -7.98 26.15 -19.10
N ALA A 670 -6.71 26.16 -19.51
CA ALA A 670 -5.88 27.34 -19.59
C ALA A 670 -6.13 28.10 -20.91
N GLU A 671 -6.10 29.43 -20.87
CA GLU A 671 -6.35 30.32 -22.02
C GLU A 671 -5.55 31.64 -22.00
#